data_AF-A0A9W9BYZ1-F1
#
_entry.id   AF-A0A9W9BYZ1-F1
#
_cell.length_a   1.000
_cell.length_b   1.000
_cell.length_c   1.000
_cell.angle_alpha   90.00
_cell.angle_beta   90.00
_cell.angle_gamma   90.00
#
_symmetry.space_group_name_H-M   'P 1'
#
loop_
_entity.id
_entity.type
_entity.pdbx_description
1 polymer ?
#
loop_
_entity_poly.entity_id
_entity_poly.type
_entity_poly.pdbx_seq_one_letter_code
_entity_poly.pdbx_strand_id
1 'polypeptide(L)'
;MRLSLSKSLLALAATALPFVAADDERRIESKSLNPCMSNSSFSATLFNVVFTPNNRSLAFNIEGISNIAGKVEADLELLVYGYSAMNQVLDPCGNSDLSGMCPMNAGPLTIKSNLDISQDIMGSIPGIAYTVPDLDAVVRIKIKDLETHVQLACVEAELSNGHSVEQKAVAWVTAVIAGLGLVASAVTSGLGHSNTAAHVAANAMSLFGYMQAQAFIGMTAVPLPPIVAAWTQNFQWSMGIIRVTFLQKLATWYQRATGGTPTTYLSQLAYISVEVQKKLRMKRALDTVQFTTRAVARLMNRSNAAATEAQAGGERIVLHGIERVGFKARIETTNIFFTGYTFFMIFILFTVIGVVAFKFVCEGLTKAGRMKGDKFIDFRNGWRTVLKGILFRVVLIGFPQMIMLGLWELTQRDSAGEVVLAILTMITMLGVLGWASSKVVRIAQRSIAMHKNPAYILYSDPVALNKWGFLYVQFKAAAYWFIIPWLAYLFIKAMFVGLSQSAGTVQAVALVIIEAALLIGVSVLRPWMDKKTNGFNIAIAAVNFLSAIFLLMFTEVFKQPGIVTGVMGVIFFVFNAAFALILLLMLLVSSGFAVFTKNPDTRYQPMRDDRGSFIKSQTQLTTELDALGATARGEGKGTHGSRSRIDDDDDYSSEQQRQIAAKEGGFNEHYAPAPPRSPAASTTHTQHAPPSFYDRSNASPAPSYGREGSLRNDVQHRAANNSSPWQRGAGYDNH
;
A
#
# COMPACT_ATOMS: atom_id res chain seq x y z
N MET A 1 29.53 5.59 24.19
CA MET A 1 28.44 5.71 25.19
C MET A 1 27.51 4.52 25.04
N ARG A 2 27.19 3.76 26.09
CA ARG A 2 26.22 2.64 26.03
C ARG A 2 24.87 3.10 26.61
N LEU A 3 23.97 3.64 25.80
CA LEU A 3 22.57 3.75 26.23
C LEU A 3 21.95 2.35 26.24
N SER A 4 21.26 1.99 27.31
CA SER A 4 20.52 0.73 27.38
C SER A 4 19.33 0.77 26.42
N LEU A 5 19.12 -0.29 25.64
CA LEU A 5 17.99 -0.38 24.70
C LEU A 5 16.64 -0.12 25.37
N SER A 6 16.50 -0.55 26.64
CA SER A 6 15.31 -0.28 27.47
C SER A 6 15.08 1.21 27.72
N LYS A 7 16.14 2.02 27.95
CA LYS A 7 16.03 3.46 28.13
C LYS A 7 15.74 4.19 26.82
N SER A 8 16.27 3.70 25.70
CA SER A 8 15.91 4.22 24.37
C SER A 8 14.46 3.87 23.99
N LEU A 9 13.97 2.68 24.33
CA LEU A 9 12.56 2.30 24.14
C LEU A 9 11.61 3.09 25.04
N LEU A 10 11.96 3.30 26.32
CA LEU A 10 11.20 4.17 27.23
C LEU A 10 11.20 5.64 26.77
N ALA A 11 12.32 6.14 26.25
CA ALA A 11 12.37 7.48 25.66
C ALA A 11 11.48 7.58 24.40
N LEU A 12 11.53 6.58 23.51
CA LEU A 12 10.65 6.55 22.33
C LEU A 12 9.18 6.48 22.72
N ALA A 13 8.84 5.67 23.74
CA ALA A 13 7.48 5.55 24.27
C ALA A 13 7.01 6.85 24.93
N ALA A 14 7.87 7.55 25.67
CA ALA A 14 7.57 8.86 26.25
C ALA A 14 7.33 9.93 25.17
N THR A 15 8.06 9.88 24.04
CA THR A 15 7.79 10.72 22.86
C THR A 15 6.62 10.23 21.99
N ALA A 16 6.08 9.04 22.27
CA ALA A 16 4.96 8.44 21.55
C ALA A 16 3.64 8.47 22.36
N LEU A 17 3.63 9.13 23.52
CA LEU A 17 2.41 9.67 24.09
C LEU A 17 1.93 10.81 23.17
N PRO A 18 0.79 10.68 22.47
CA PRO A 18 0.21 11.82 21.81
C PRO A 18 -0.20 12.83 22.88
N PHE A 19 0.20 14.09 22.73
CA PHE A 19 -0.38 15.20 23.47
C PHE A 19 -1.82 15.39 22.99
N VAL A 20 -2.75 14.57 23.50
CA VAL A 20 -4.20 14.80 23.39
C VAL A 20 -4.59 15.88 24.40
N ALA A 21 -4.02 17.06 24.19
CA ALA A 21 -4.56 18.31 24.70
C ALA A 21 -5.70 18.71 23.76
N ALA A 22 -6.85 18.06 23.94
CA ALA A 22 -8.12 18.47 23.38
C ALA A 22 -8.97 18.98 24.55
N ASP A 23 -9.52 20.19 24.43
CA ASP A 23 -10.59 20.68 25.31
C ASP A 23 -11.86 19.88 24.98
N ASP A 24 -11.96 18.73 25.64
CA ASP A 24 -12.96 17.71 25.38
C ASP A 24 -14.19 17.90 26.27
N GLU A 25 -14.80 19.09 26.13
CA GLU A 25 -16.17 19.27 26.57
C GLU A 25 -17.06 18.30 25.80
N ARG A 26 -17.51 17.25 26.50
CA ARG A 26 -18.54 16.32 26.04
C ARG A 26 -19.63 17.10 25.34
N ARG A 27 -19.95 16.73 24.11
CA ARG A 27 -21.00 17.37 23.33
C ARG A 27 -21.58 16.41 22.31
N ILE A 28 -22.78 16.70 21.84
CA ILE A 28 -23.37 16.07 20.66
C ILE A 28 -23.80 17.22 19.74
N GLU A 29 -23.20 17.29 18.56
CA GLU A 29 -23.43 18.31 17.55
C GLU A 29 -24.02 17.72 16.26
N SER A 30 -24.84 18.50 15.56
CA SER A 30 -25.23 18.27 14.17
C SER A 30 -25.00 19.55 13.37
N LYS A 31 -24.40 19.40 12.18
CA LYS A 31 -23.96 20.50 11.29
C LYS A 31 -24.58 20.44 9.89
N SER A 32 -25.54 19.55 9.69
CA SER A 32 -26.23 19.31 8.43
C SER A 32 -27.66 18.81 8.69
N LEU A 33 -28.54 19.09 7.73
CA LEU A 33 -29.91 18.61 7.73
C LEU A 33 -30.27 18.14 6.32
N ASN A 34 -30.29 16.83 6.11
CA ASN A 34 -30.44 16.22 4.79
C ASN A 34 -31.90 15.82 4.55
N PRO A 35 -32.55 16.21 3.44
CA PRO A 35 -33.93 15.81 3.19
C PRO A 35 -34.03 14.28 2.98
N CYS A 36 -34.88 13.57 3.73
CA CYS A 36 -35.06 12.11 3.60
C CYS A 36 -36.17 11.69 2.60
N MET A 37 -36.81 12.64 1.91
CA MET A 37 -37.76 12.40 0.81
C MET A 37 -37.44 13.24 -0.42
N SER A 38 -37.91 12.80 -1.59
CA SER A 38 -38.01 13.64 -2.79
C SER A 38 -39.08 14.71 -2.58
N ASN A 39 -38.82 15.94 -3.04
CA ASN A 39 -39.74 17.08 -2.94
C ASN A 39 -40.17 17.39 -1.49
N SER A 40 -39.22 17.39 -0.55
CA SER A 40 -39.46 17.83 0.83
C SER A 40 -39.85 19.32 0.83
N SER A 41 -41.04 19.66 1.34
CA SER A 41 -41.52 21.04 1.45
C SER A 41 -40.84 21.86 2.57
N PHE A 42 -39.77 21.34 3.15
CA PHE A 42 -38.92 22.01 4.13
C PHE A 42 -37.44 21.69 3.83
N SER A 43 -36.59 22.71 3.89
CA SER A 43 -35.13 22.62 3.70
C SER A 43 -34.41 23.65 4.56
N ALA A 44 -33.18 23.35 4.99
CA ALA A 44 -32.33 24.25 5.78
C ALA A 44 -31.05 24.63 5.00
N THR A 45 -30.72 25.91 4.98
CA THR A 45 -29.46 26.45 4.45
C THR A 45 -28.35 26.46 5.50
N LEU A 46 -28.72 26.60 6.79
CA LEU A 46 -27.83 26.45 7.93
C LEU A 46 -28.53 25.59 8.99
N PHE A 47 -27.85 24.55 9.46
CA PHE A 47 -28.32 23.76 10.59
C PHE A 47 -27.14 23.50 11.51
N ASN A 48 -27.12 24.18 12.66
CA ASN A 48 -26.14 23.96 13.71
C ASN A 48 -26.87 23.77 15.04
N VAL A 49 -26.83 22.54 15.57
CA VAL A 49 -27.39 22.19 16.88
C VAL A 49 -26.26 21.59 17.71
N VAL A 50 -26.04 22.10 18.92
CA VAL A 50 -25.01 21.62 19.84
C VAL A 50 -25.63 21.41 21.22
N PHE A 51 -25.68 20.15 21.65
CA PHE A 51 -26.03 19.78 23.01
C PHE A 51 -24.76 19.59 23.85
N THR A 52 -24.68 20.30 24.97
CA THR A 52 -23.59 20.19 25.95
C THR A 52 -24.19 19.75 27.29
N PRO A 53 -23.91 18.53 27.81
CA PRO A 53 -24.50 18.05 29.05
C PRO A 53 -23.86 18.71 30.29
N ASN A 54 -22.63 19.22 30.21
CA ASN A 54 -21.92 19.85 31.33
C ASN A 54 -22.64 21.10 31.86
N ASN A 55 -23.23 21.89 30.98
CA ASN A 55 -24.07 23.06 31.29
C ASN A 55 -25.55 22.84 30.92
N ARG A 56 -25.92 21.60 30.58
CA ARG A 56 -27.23 21.14 30.09
C ARG A 56 -27.79 21.84 28.85
N SER A 57 -27.01 22.67 28.17
CA SER A 57 -27.53 23.60 27.16
C SER A 57 -27.64 22.95 25.78
N LEU A 58 -28.79 23.09 25.13
CA LEU A 58 -29.04 22.82 23.73
C LEU A 58 -29.09 24.14 22.95
N ALA A 59 -27.95 24.54 22.40
CA ALA A 59 -27.86 25.68 21.52
C ALA A 59 -28.25 25.28 20.09
N PHE A 60 -29.18 26.00 19.46
CA PHE A 60 -29.56 25.77 18.07
C PHE A 60 -29.62 27.07 17.27
N ASN A 61 -29.04 27.02 16.06
CA ASN A 61 -29.08 28.06 15.05
C ASN A 61 -29.45 27.41 13.71
N ILE A 62 -30.70 27.61 13.30
CA ILE A 62 -31.30 27.00 12.13
C ILE A 62 -31.79 28.11 11.20
N GLU A 63 -31.38 28.08 9.94
CA GLU A 63 -31.82 28.98 8.88
C GLU A 63 -32.30 28.11 7.71
N GLY A 64 -33.47 28.41 7.15
CA GLY A 64 -34.08 27.58 6.12
C GLY A 64 -35.29 28.19 5.46
N ILE A 65 -35.97 27.40 4.65
CA ILE A 65 -37.19 27.78 3.93
C ILE A 65 -38.26 26.71 4.16
N SER A 66 -39.42 27.15 4.65
CA SER A 66 -40.64 26.35 4.69
C SER A 66 -41.52 26.70 3.50
N ASN A 67 -41.97 25.70 2.75
CA ASN A 67 -43.06 25.81 1.79
C ASN A 67 -44.37 25.23 2.35
N ILE A 68 -44.40 24.89 3.65
CA ILE A 68 -45.57 24.33 4.34
C ILE A 68 -46.34 25.46 5.02
N ALA A 69 -47.65 25.48 4.79
CA ALA A 69 -48.61 26.36 5.46
C ALA A 69 -49.75 25.52 6.05
N GLY A 70 -49.98 25.56 7.36
CA GLY A 70 -51.06 24.81 8.02
C GLY A 70 -50.72 24.29 9.43
N LYS A 71 -51.53 23.35 9.93
CA LYS A 71 -51.25 22.59 11.16
C LYS A 71 -50.51 21.30 10.80
N VAL A 72 -49.48 20.95 11.56
CA VAL A 72 -48.59 19.82 11.24
C VAL A 72 -48.35 18.91 12.43
N GLU A 73 -48.13 17.63 12.15
CA GLU A 73 -47.72 16.59 13.10
C GLU A 73 -46.24 16.25 12.82
N ALA A 74 -45.38 16.18 13.86
CA ALA A 74 -43.96 15.89 13.71
C ALA A 74 -43.57 14.55 14.39
N ASP A 75 -43.27 13.54 13.58
CA ASP A 75 -42.75 12.23 14.02
C ASP A 75 -41.21 12.29 14.12
N LEU A 76 -40.74 12.37 15.37
CA LEU A 76 -39.34 12.46 15.78
C LEU A 76 -38.78 11.05 16.05
N GLU A 77 -37.87 10.59 15.21
CA GLU A 77 -37.34 9.22 15.20
C GLU A 77 -35.80 9.22 15.34
N LEU A 78 -35.29 8.85 16.52
CA LEU A 78 -33.85 8.72 16.79
C LEU A 78 -33.33 7.35 16.34
N LEU A 79 -32.45 7.35 15.35
CA LEU A 79 -31.97 6.17 14.64
C LEU A 79 -30.49 5.89 14.94
N VAL A 80 -30.22 5.16 16.02
CA VAL A 80 -28.86 4.79 16.48
C VAL A 80 -28.44 3.47 15.85
N TYR A 81 -27.33 3.48 15.10
CA TYR A 81 -26.91 2.43 14.17
C TYR A 81 -28.05 1.95 13.24
N GLY A 82 -29.06 2.78 12.97
CA GLY A 82 -30.24 2.37 12.20
C GLY A 82 -31.19 1.39 12.88
N TYR A 83 -31.12 1.25 14.20
CA TYR A 83 -32.26 0.83 15.02
C TYR A 83 -33.01 2.08 15.50
N SER A 84 -34.34 2.03 15.57
CA SER A 84 -35.18 3.13 16.05
C SER A 84 -35.19 3.10 17.59
N ALA A 85 -34.32 3.90 18.21
CA ALA A 85 -34.04 3.88 19.64
C ALA A 85 -35.05 4.69 20.46
N MET A 86 -35.66 5.70 19.84
CA MET A 86 -36.75 6.51 20.39
C MET A 86 -37.63 7.00 19.24
N ASN A 87 -38.93 6.90 19.41
CA ASN A 87 -39.93 7.52 18.54
C ASN A 87 -40.87 8.35 19.42
N GLN A 88 -41.11 9.61 19.05
CA GLN A 88 -42.10 10.47 19.68
C GLN A 88 -42.86 11.26 18.62
N VAL A 89 -44.18 11.33 18.76
CA VAL A 89 -45.02 12.22 17.96
C VAL A 89 -45.20 13.52 18.73
N LEU A 90 -44.85 14.63 18.09
CA LEU A 90 -44.97 15.98 18.63
C LEU A 90 -46.03 16.75 17.85
N ASP A 91 -47.04 17.26 18.56
CA ASP A 91 -47.99 18.25 18.04
C ASP A 91 -47.51 19.66 18.47
N PRO A 92 -47.07 20.53 17.53
CA PRO A 92 -46.68 21.90 17.85
C PRO A 92 -47.85 22.81 18.24
N CYS A 93 -49.09 22.41 17.96
CA CYS A 93 -50.30 23.11 18.37
C CYS A 93 -50.71 22.73 19.81
N GLY A 94 -50.35 21.53 20.26
CA GLY A 94 -50.69 21.00 21.60
C GLY A 94 -49.70 21.38 22.70
N ASN A 95 -48.44 21.68 22.36
CA ASN A 95 -47.39 22.06 23.32
C ASN A 95 -47.14 23.57 23.36
N SER A 96 -47.17 24.16 24.55
CA SER A 96 -46.83 25.58 24.80
C SER A 96 -45.47 25.97 24.24
N ASP A 97 -44.50 25.07 24.35
CA ASP A 97 -43.08 25.32 24.08
C ASP A 97 -42.78 25.28 22.56
N LEU A 98 -43.74 24.80 21.77
CA LEU A 98 -43.68 24.66 20.31
C LEU A 98 -44.69 25.56 19.59
N SER A 99 -45.44 26.41 20.30
CA SER A 99 -46.53 27.22 19.75
C SER A 99 -46.10 28.14 18.59
N GLY A 100 -44.84 28.57 18.57
CA GLY A 100 -44.25 29.34 17.46
C GLY A 100 -44.17 28.60 16.13
N MET A 101 -44.48 27.30 16.09
CA MET A 101 -44.58 26.47 14.88
C MET A 101 -46.04 26.11 14.52
N CYS A 102 -47.07 26.62 15.22
CA CYS A 102 -48.47 26.38 14.89
C CYS A 102 -49.31 27.68 14.81
N PRO A 103 -49.97 27.98 13.66
CA PRO A 103 -49.81 27.32 12.37
C PRO A 103 -48.40 27.54 11.81
N MET A 104 -47.84 26.55 11.14
CA MET A 104 -46.57 26.75 10.43
C MET A 104 -46.84 27.60 9.19
N ASN A 105 -46.00 28.60 8.95
CA ASN A 105 -46.15 29.53 7.83
C ASN A 105 -45.11 29.25 6.74
N ALA A 106 -45.48 29.48 5.48
CA ALA A 106 -44.56 29.40 4.36
C ALA A 106 -43.69 30.68 4.30
N GLY A 107 -42.38 30.52 4.12
CA GLY A 107 -41.41 31.60 4.10
C GLY A 107 -40.01 31.20 4.61
N PRO A 108 -39.07 32.16 4.66
CA PRO A 108 -37.78 31.94 5.30
C PRO A 108 -37.95 31.84 6.82
N LEU A 109 -37.27 30.85 7.42
CA LEU A 109 -37.31 30.56 8.84
C LEU A 109 -35.91 30.76 9.43
N THR A 110 -35.80 31.59 10.48
CA THR A 110 -34.55 31.77 11.24
C THR A 110 -34.84 31.57 12.72
N ILE A 111 -34.28 30.50 13.30
CA ILE A 111 -34.46 30.13 14.71
C ILE A 111 -33.09 30.07 15.35
N LYS A 112 -32.84 30.97 16.31
CA LYS A 112 -31.63 31.01 17.12
C LYS A 112 -32.01 31.07 18.60
N SER A 113 -31.73 30.00 19.35
CA SER A 113 -32.00 29.97 20.79
C SER A 113 -31.04 29.05 21.54
N ASN A 114 -31.13 29.05 22.86
CA ASN A 114 -30.44 28.10 23.73
C ASN A 114 -31.42 27.62 24.82
N LEU A 115 -31.63 26.31 24.90
CA LEU A 115 -32.61 25.67 25.80
C LEU A 115 -31.88 24.87 26.89
N ASP A 116 -32.31 24.98 28.14
CA ASP A 116 -31.80 24.14 29.26
C ASP A 116 -32.57 22.82 29.29
N ILE A 117 -31.87 21.68 29.16
CA ILE A 117 -32.47 20.35 29.10
C ILE A 117 -32.66 19.76 30.50
N SER A 118 -33.84 19.15 30.74
CA SER A 118 -34.18 18.48 32.00
C SER A 118 -33.26 17.28 32.31
N GLN A 119 -33.05 17.04 33.61
CA GLN A 119 -32.17 15.96 34.09
C GLN A 119 -32.62 14.57 33.59
N ASP A 120 -33.91 14.35 33.41
CA ASP A 120 -34.48 13.06 32.99
C ASP A 120 -34.11 12.69 31.54
N ILE A 121 -34.05 13.70 30.66
CA ILE A 121 -33.57 13.53 29.28
C ILE A 121 -32.06 13.27 29.29
N MET A 122 -31.29 13.96 30.15
CA MET A 122 -29.85 13.69 30.28
C MET A 122 -29.55 12.27 30.80
N GLY A 123 -30.31 11.79 31.78
CA GLY A 123 -30.20 10.43 32.31
C GLY A 123 -30.54 9.33 31.30
N SER A 124 -31.28 9.68 30.24
CA SER A 124 -31.67 8.78 29.16
C SER A 124 -30.58 8.60 28.08
N ILE A 125 -29.55 9.45 28.03
CA ILE A 125 -28.48 9.37 27.04
C ILE A 125 -27.32 8.53 27.60
N PRO A 126 -27.02 7.34 27.03
CA PRO A 126 -25.96 6.47 27.56
C PRO A 126 -24.59 7.13 27.37
N GLY A 127 -23.77 7.16 28.43
CA GLY A 127 -22.46 7.83 28.44
C GLY A 127 -21.52 7.42 27.30
N ILE A 128 -21.69 6.21 26.77
CA ILE A 128 -21.01 5.64 25.59
C ILE A 128 -21.17 6.54 24.34
N ALA A 129 -22.30 7.23 24.18
CA ALA A 129 -22.57 8.13 23.06
C ALA A 129 -21.60 9.31 22.98
N TYR A 130 -21.04 9.76 24.12
CA TYR A 130 -20.04 10.82 24.15
C TYR A 130 -18.62 10.33 23.89
N THR A 131 -18.34 9.02 23.98
CA THR A 131 -16.97 8.47 23.95
C THR A 131 -16.66 7.60 22.74
N VAL A 132 -17.66 7.07 22.03
CA VAL A 132 -17.44 6.22 20.84
C VAL A 132 -17.17 7.09 19.61
N PRO A 133 -15.98 7.02 18.98
CA PRO A 133 -15.68 7.79 17.78
C PRO A 133 -16.54 7.34 16.59
N ASP A 134 -16.83 8.28 15.69
CA ASP A 134 -17.64 8.05 14.48
C ASP A 134 -19.00 7.39 14.78
N LEU A 135 -19.70 7.91 15.80
CA LEU A 135 -21.04 7.49 16.21
C LEU A 135 -22.03 7.55 15.03
N ASP A 136 -22.69 6.42 14.71
CA ASP A 136 -23.72 6.38 13.67
C ASP A 136 -25.11 6.65 14.26
N ALA A 137 -25.38 7.90 14.65
CA ALA A 137 -26.69 8.31 15.15
C ALA A 137 -27.30 9.41 14.26
N VAL A 138 -28.60 9.28 13.97
CA VAL A 138 -29.35 10.24 13.15
C VAL A 138 -30.68 10.55 13.80
N VAL A 139 -31.04 11.83 13.90
CA VAL A 139 -32.41 12.25 14.22
C VAL A 139 -33.16 12.43 12.91
N ARG A 140 -34.20 11.65 12.69
CA ARG A 140 -35.15 11.85 11.59
C ARG A 140 -36.38 12.61 12.11
N ILE A 141 -36.82 13.61 11.36
CA ILE A 141 -38.10 14.29 11.59
C ILE A 141 -38.96 14.09 10.33
N LYS A 142 -40.15 13.52 10.49
CA LYS A 142 -41.16 13.41 9.43
C LYS A 142 -42.28 14.39 9.76
N ILE A 143 -42.46 15.41 8.91
CA ILE A 143 -43.53 16.40 9.08
C ILE A 143 -44.71 15.96 8.22
N LYS A 144 -45.86 15.77 8.84
CA LYS A 144 -47.13 15.44 8.19
C LYS A 144 -48.12 16.59 8.35
N ASP A 145 -49.09 16.68 7.46
CA ASP A 145 -50.29 17.48 7.67
C ASP A 145 -51.16 16.86 8.79
N LEU A 146 -51.76 17.68 9.66
CA LEU A 146 -52.49 17.19 10.83
C LEU A 146 -53.86 16.56 10.49
N GLU A 147 -54.51 16.97 9.40
CA GLU A 147 -55.88 16.56 9.06
C GLU A 147 -55.90 15.39 8.05
N THR A 148 -54.91 15.33 7.16
CA THR A 148 -54.76 14.29 6.12
C THR A 148 -53.69 13.25 6.43
N HIS A 149 -52.83 13.48 7.44
CA HIS A 149 -51.62 12.69 7.76
C HIS A 149 -50.65 12.47 6.57
N VAL A 150 -50.79 13.23 5.47
CA VAL A 150 -49.89 13.16 4.32
C VAL A 150 -48.53 13.74 4.71
N GLN A 151 -47.45 13.02 4.40
CA GLN A 151 -46.09 13.49 4.69
C GLN A 151 -45.69 14.65 3.76
N LEU A 152 -45.50 15.83 4.32
CA LEU A 152 -45.13 17.06 3.62
C LEU A 152 -43.61 17.28 3.56
N ALA A 153 -42.88 16.83 4.58
CA ALA A 153 -41.43 16.90 4.62
C ALA A 153 -40.79 15.74 5.38
N CYS A 154 -39.50 15.53 5.12
CA CYS A 154 -38.68 14.51 5.75
C CYS A 154 -37.26 15.09 5.85
N VAL A 155 -36.70 15.16 7.05
CA VAL A 155 -35.29 15.56 7.25
C VAL A 155 -34.56 14.62 8.20
N GLU A 156 -33.28 14.39 7.94
CA GLU A 156 -32.34 13.60 8.76
C GLU A 156 -31.14 14.48 9.16
N ALA A 157 -30.93 14.66 10.46
CA ALA A 157 -29.79 15.35 11.06
C ALA A 157 -28.77 14.33 11.59
N GLU A 158 -27.51 14.43 11.19
CA GLU A 158 -26.45 13.50 11.63
C GLU A 158 -25.80 13.96 12.93
N LEU A 159 -25.86 13.12 13.97
CA LEU A 159 -25.29 13.42 15.28
C LEU A 159 -23.82 12.97 15.33
N SER A 160 -22.93 13.87 15.73
CA SER A 160 -21.52 13.60 16.02
C SER A 160 -21.16 14.05 17.43
N ASN A 161 -20.25 13.35 18.09
CA ASN A 161 -19.63 13.79 19.35
C ASN A 161 -18.28 14.52 19.12
N GLY A 162 -17.88 14.74 17.87
CA GLY A 162 -16.60 15.34 17.51
C GLY A 162 -15.40 14.38 17.53
N HIS A 163 -15.55 13.16 18.03
CA HIS A 163 -14.50 12.14 17.99
C HIS A 163 -14.53 11.36 16.67
N SER A 164 -13.33 11.10 16.11
CA SER A 164 -13.16 10.22 14.94
C SER A 164 -11.89 9.40 15.04
N VAL A 165 -11.95 8.19 14.47
CA VAL A 165 -10.81 7.30 14.20
C VAL A 165 -9.95 7.85 13.05
N GLU A 166 -10.45 8.78 12.23
CA GLU A 166 -9.64 9.48 11.24
C GLU A 166 -8.70 10.47 11.93
N GLN A 167 -7.40 10.15 11.95
CA GLN A 167 -6.38 10.87 12.68
C GLN A 167 -5.16 11.13 11.79
N LYS A 168 -4.98 12.39 11.38
CA LYS A 168 -3.87 12.82 10.51
C LYS A 168 -2.49 12.46 11.08
N ALA A 169 -2.35 12.41 12.41
CA ALA A 169 -1.14 11.94 13.07
C ALA A 169 -0.84 10.46 12.74
N VAL A 170 -1.85 9.58 12.75
CA VAL A 170 -1.69 8.15 12.40
C VAL A 170 -1.26 8.00 10.94
N ALA A 171 -1.89 8.74 10.02
CA ALA A 171 -1.51 8.75 8.60
C ALA A 171 -0.03 9.13 8.39
N TRP A 172 0.44 10.26 8.96
CA TRP A 172 1.83 10.69 8.77
C TRP A 172 2.85 9.83 9.55
N VAL A 173 2.54 9.37 10.76
CA VAL A 173 3.44 8.50 11.53
C VAL A 173 3.60 7.14 10.84
N THR A 174 2.52 6.54 10.32
CA THR A 174 2.61 5.29 9.56
C THR A 174 3.41 5.45 8.27
N ALA A 175 3.24 6.57 7.54
CA ALA A 175 4.03 6.89 6.35
C ALA A 175 5.53 7.03 6.64
N VAL A 176 5.89 7.78 7.69
CA VAL A 176 7.29 7.96 8.11
C VAL A 176 7.92 6.64 8.53
N ILE A 177 7.20 5.79 9.28
CA ILE A 177 7.72 4.48 9.71
C ILE A 177 7.93 3.52 8.53
N ALA A 178 7.01 3.49 7.56
CA ALA A 178 7.19 2.71 6.33
C ALA A 178 8.40 3.17 5.52
N GLY A 179 8.57 4.49 5.35
CA GLY A 179 9.74 5.09 4.67
C GLY A 179 11.06 4.80 5.39
N LEU A 180 11.10 4.96 6.72
CA LEU A 180 12.28 4.63 7.54
C LEU A 180 12.65 3.15 7.47
N GLY A 181 11.66 2.25 7.35
CA GLY A 181 11.90 0.82 7.12
C GLY A 181 12.66 0.54 5.81
N LEU A 182 12.25 1.20 4.72
CA LEU A 182 12.92 1.09 3.41
C LEU A 182 14.33 1.71 3.44
N VAL A 183 14.52 2.85 4.11
CA VAL A 183 15.84 3.49 4.28
C VAL A 183 16.77 2.63 5.14
N ALA A 184 16.27 2.04 6.24
CA ALA A 184 17.05 1.13 7.08
C ALA A 184 17.52 -0.12 6.31
N SER A 185 16.67 -0.67 5.43
CA SER A 185 17.07 -1.74 4.49
C SER A 185 18.18 -1.29 3.53
N ALA A 186 18.03 -0.12 2.89
CA ALA A 186 19.03 0.40 1.95
C ALA A 186 20.39 0.64 2.63
N VAL A 187 20.40 1.25 3.82
CA VAL A 187 21.61 1.51 4.62
C VAL A 187 22.28 0.19 5.04
N THR A 188 21.52 -0.79 5.54
CA THR A 188 22.09 -2.07 5.97
C THR A 188 22.61 -2.91 4.79
N SER A 189 21.97 -2.83 3.62
CA SER A 189 22.48 -3.43 2.38
C SER A 189 23.82 -2.83 1.99
N GLY A 190 23.97 -1.49 2.02
CA GLY A 190 25.21 -0.81 1.68
C GLY A 190 26.33 -0.94 2.73
N LEU A 191 26.01 -1.45 3.93
CA LEU A 191 26.98 -1.86 4.95
C LEU A 191 27.41 -3.34 4.80
N GLY A 192 26.90 -4.06 3.80
CA GLY A 192 27.23 -5.48 3.51
C GLY A 192 26.26 -6.50 4.13
N HIS A 193 25.27 -6.07 4.92
CA HIS A 193 24.31 -6.95 5.60
C HIS A 193 23.11 -7.28 4.71
N SER A 194 23.37 -7.92 3.57
CA SER A 194 22.41 -8.19 2.50
C SER A 194 21.22 -9.05 2.94
N ASN A 195 21.43 -10.07 3.79
CA ASN A 195 20.36 -10.91 4.31
C ASN A 195 19.43 -10.11 5.23
N THR A 196 19.98 -9.39 6.21
CA THR A 196 19.21 -8.48 7.08
C THR A 196 18.42 -7.47 6.26
N ALA A 197 19.06 -6.83 5.27
CA ALA A 197 18.44 -5.84 4.41
C ALA A 197 17.24 -6.41 3.63
N ALA A 198 17.34 -7.65 3.12
CA ALA A 198 16.26 -8.35 2.43
C ALA A 198 15.06 -8.63 3.36
N HIS A 199 15.30 -9.09 4.60
CA HIS A 199 14.24 -9.30 5.59
C HIS A 199 13.55 -7.98 5.97
N VAL A 200 14.31 -6.90 6.20
CA VAL A 200 13.74 -5.58 6.53
C VAL A 200 12.96 -4.99 5.36
N ALA A 201 13.44 -5.14 4.11
CA ALA A 201 12.70 -4.73 2.92
C ALA A 201 11.36 -5.48 2.80
N ALA A 202 11.38 -6.82 2.94
CA ALA A 202 10.17 -7.63 2.86
C ALA A 202 9.13 -7.21 3.92
N ASN A 203 9.57 -7.00 5.18
CA ASN A 203 8.68 -6.54 6.25
C ASN A 203 8.10 -5.14 5.97
N ALA A 204 8.89 -4.22 5.41
CA ALA A 204 8.43 -2.87 5.07
C ALA A 204 7.44 -2.89 3.89
N MET A 205 7.71 -3.67 2.84
CA MET A 205 6.82 -3.82 1.69
C MET A 205 5.49 -4.48 2.08
N SER A 206 5.50 -5.48 2.97
CA SER A 206 4.27 -6.09 3.48
C SER A 206 3.46 -5.18 4.39
N LEU A 207 4.10 -4.33 5.21
CA LEU A 207 3.38 -3.29 5.98
C LEU A 207 2.67 -2.31 5.03
N PHE A 208 3.40 -1.81 4.02
CA PHE A 208 2.84 -0.88 3.03
C PHE A 208 1.72 -1.51 2.20
N GLY A 209 1.89 -2.76 1.75
CA GLY A 209 0.86 -3.50 1.02
C GLY A 209 -0.40 -3.78 1.85
N TYR A 210 -0.27 -3.95 3.17
CA TYR A 210 -1.42 -4.02 4.08
C TYR A 210 -2.12 -2.66 4.22
N MET A 211 -1.38 -1.55 4.30
CA MET A 211 -1.97 -0.19 4.30
C MET A 211 -2.73 0.09 3.00
N GLN A 212 -2.17 -0.27 1.85
CA GLN A 212 -2.88 -0.23 0.56
C GLN A 212 -4.12 -1.13 0.57
N ALA A 213 -4.07 -2.33 1.17
CA ALA A 213 -5.24 -3.21 1.28
C ALA A 213 -6.38 -2.60 2.13
N GLN A 214 -6.05 -1.87 3.21
CA GLN A 214 -7.04 -1.10 3.98
C GLN A 214 -7.59 0.09 3.17
N ALA A 215 -6.72 0.79 2.43
CA ALA A 215 -7.14 1.90 1.55
C ALA A 215 -8.09 1.43 0.43
N PHE A 216 -7.82 0.26 -0.18
CA PHE A 216 -8.72 -0.38 -1.16
C PHE A 216 -10.13 -0.59 -0.60
N ILE A 217 -10.27 -1.07 0.64
CA ILE A 217 -11.59 -1.25 1.29
C ILE A 217 -12.31 0.10 1.40
N GLY A 218 -11.60 1.14 1.84
CA GLY A 218 -12.12 2.51 1.91
C GLY A 218 -12.55 3.09 0.56
N MET A 219 -12.06 2.57 -0.56
CA MET A 219 -12.42 3.00 -1.92
C MET A 219 -13.49 2.13 -2.60
N THR A 220 -14.00 1.09 -1.92
CA THR A 220 -15.15 0.32 -2.44
C THR A 220 -16.45 1.10 -2.29
N ALA A 221 -17.34 0.98 -3.28
CA ALA A 221 -18.67 1.60 -3.29
C ALA A 221 -19.69 0.91 -2.37
N VAL A 222 -19.23 0.05 -1.46
CA VAL A 222 -20.06 -0.51 -0.39
C VAL A 222 -20.39 0.60 0.63
N PRO A 223 -21.62 0.63 1.17
CA PRO A 223 -21.99 1.54 2.27
C PRO A 223 -21.29 1.11 3.57
N LEU A 224 -20.04 1.52 3.73
CA LEU A 224 -19.24 1.29 4.94
C LEU A 224 -19.87 2.01 6.16
N PRO A 225 -19.83 1.41 7.36
CA PRO A 225 -20.13 2.13 8.60
C PRO A 225 -19.20 3.35 8.79
N PRO A 226 -19.63 4.44 9.46
CA PRO A 226 -18.81 5.65 9.62
C PRO A 226 -17.42 5.38 10.20
N ILE A 227 -17.32 4.57 11.25
CA ILE A 227 -16.04 4.16 11.87
C ILE A 227 -15.11 3.39 10.93
N VAL A 228 -15.66 2.61 9.99
CA VAL A 228 -14.88 1.87 8.97
C VAL A 228 -14.39 2.81 7.87
N ALA A 229 -15.23 3.76 7.45
CA ALA A 229 -14.83 4.80 6.52
C ALA A 229 -13.75 5.72 7.11
N ALA A 230 -13.86 6.10 8.39
CA ALA A 230 -12.85 6.89 9.10
C ALA A 230 -11.53 6.12 9.30
N TRP A 231 -11.60 4.86 9.76
CA TRP A 231 -10.43 3.99 9.88
C TRP A 231 -9.67 3.85 8.54
N THR A 232 -10.37 3.53 7.46
CA THR A 232 -9.75 3.33 6.14
C THR A 232 -9.25 4.63 5.50
N GLN A 233 -9.80 5.79 5.87
CA GLN A 233 -9.31 7.10 5.42
C GLN A 233 -7.85 7.36 5.87
N ASN A 234 -7.44 6.83 7.04
CA ASN A 234 -6.06 6.97 7.56
C ASN A 234 -4.96 6.42 6.62
N PHE A 235 -5.30 5.54 5.67
CA PHE A 235 -4.33 4.87 4.80
C PHE A 235 -4.33 5.35 3.35
N GLN A 236 -5.21 6.29 2.99
CA GLN A 236 -5.40 6.74 1.61
C GLN A 236 -4.17 7.49 1.05
N TRP A 237 -3.28 7.96 1.93
CA TRP A 237 -1.95 8.47 1.55
C TRP A 237 -1.09 7.41 0.83
N SER A 238 -1.25 6.11 1.12
CA SER A 238 -0.53 5.00 0.46
C SER A 238 -1.05 4.69 -0.96
N MET A 239 -2.12 5.40 -1.37
CA MET A 239 -2.70 5.41 -2.70
C MET A 239 -2.62 6.81 -3.34
N GLY A 240 -1.77 7.70 -2.81
CA GLY A 240 -1.50 9.04 -3.36
C GLY A 240 -2.59 10.09 -3.10
N ILE A 241 -3.66 9.76 -2.37
CA ILE A 241 -4.78 10.66 -2.10
C ILE A 241 -4.40 11.57 -0.91
N ILE A 242 -3.67 12.65 -1.20
CA ILE A 242 -3.17 13.61 -0.22
C ILE A 242 -3.52 15.03 -0.67
N ARG A 243 -4.19 15.81 0.18
CA ARG A 243 -4.59 17.19 -0.15
C ARG A 243 -3.43 18.18 -0.02
N VAL A 244 -2.99 18.74 -1.13
CA VAL A 244 -2.09 19.90 -1.18
C VAL A 244 -2.70 20.98 -2.08
N THR A 245 -2.94 22.17 -1.53
CA THR A 245 -3.70 23.25 -2.21
C THR A 245 -3.09 23.68 -3.56
N PHE A 246 -1.76 23.65 -3.69
CA PHE A 246 -1.09 23.90 -4.97
C PHE A 246 -1.38 22.80 -6.00
N LEU A 247 -1.28 21.52 -5.60
CA LEU A 247 -1.55 20.39 -6.50
C LEU A 247 -3.03 20.33 -6.93
N GLN A 248 -3.96 20.76 -6.07
CA GLN A 248 -5.37 20.89 -6.46
C GLN A 248 -5.58 21.98 -7.52
N LYS A 249 -4.89 23.13 -7.40
CA LYS A 249 -4.91 24.16 -8.45
C LYS A 249 -4.26 23.66 -9.76
N LEU A 250 -3.20 22.86 -9.66
CA LEU A 250 -2.53 22.26 -10.82
C LEU A 250 -3.42 21.22 -11.52
N ALA A 251 -4.10 20.35 -10.78
CA ALA A 251 -5.06 19.38 -11.30
C ALA A 251 -6.19 20.08 -12.06
N THR A 252 -6.89 21.01 -11.40
CA THR A 252 -7.99 21.77 -12.00
C THR A 252 -7.55 22.66 -13.17
N TRP A 253 -6.27 23.07 -13.23
CA TRP A 253 -5.70 23.73 -14.42
C TRP A 253 -5.48 22.73 -15.56
N TYR A 254 -4.87 21.58 -15.29
CA TYR A 254 -4.59 20.56 -16.30
C TYR A 254 -5.88 20.00 -16.89
N GLN A 255 -6.84 19.61 -16.03
CA GLN A 255 -8.15 19.09 -16.41
C GLN A 255 -8.85 20.01 -17.43
N ARG A 256 -8.87 21.33 -17.15
CA ARG A 256 -9.42 22.37 -18.04
C ARG A 256 -8.60 22.51 -19.32
N ALA A 257 -7.28 22.54 -19.23
CA ALA A 257 -6.39 22.67 -20.39
C ALA A 257 -6.50 21.50 -21.38
N THR A 258 -6.87 20.30 -20.89
CA THR A 258 -7.11 19.11 -21.72
C THR A 258 -8.59 18.82 -21.99
N GLY A 259 -9.48 19.82 -21.81
CA GLY A 259 -10.88 19.80 -22.28
C GLY A 259 -11.91 19.24 -21.30
N GLY A 260 -11.56 19.07 -20.02
CA GLY A 260 -12.45 18.57 -18.97
C GLY A 260 -13.06 19.68 -18.10
N THR A 261 -14.24 19.42 -17.55
CA THR A 261 -14.98 20.35 -16.67
C THR A 261 -14.79 19.96 -15.20
N PRO A 262 -14.12 20.78 -14.38
CA PRO A 262 -13.88 20.44 -12.99
C PRO A 262 -15.14 20.52 -12.14
N THR A 263 -15.31 19.51 -11.29
CA THR A 263 -16.25 19.57 -10.17
C THR A 263 -15.87 20.66 -9.20
N THR A 264 -16.89 21.21 -8.54
CA THR A 264 -16.76 22.37 -7.64
C THR A 264 -17.40 22.10 -6.28
N TYR A 265 -17.74 20.84 -5.98
CA TYR A 265 -18.55 20.43 -4.84
C TYR A 265 -18.02 20.96 -3.50
N LEU A 266 -16.70 21.12 -3.35
CA LEU A 266 -16.07 21.65 -2.13
C LEU A 266 -16.11 23.19 -2.01
N SER A 267 -16.47 23.89 -3.08
CA SER A 267 -16.80 25.31 -3.09
C SER A 267 -18.32 25.59 -3.09
N GLN A 268 -19.14 24.60 -3.46
CA GLN A 268 -20.60 24.76 -3.59
C GLN A 268 -21.41 24.36 -2.34
N LEU A 269 -20.78 23.94 -1.24
CA LEU A 269 -21.47 23.43 -0.02
C LEU A 269 -22.54 24.37 0.58
N ALA A 270 -22.53 25.66 0.26
CA ALA A 270 -23.56 26.60 0.72
C ALA A 270 -24.89 26.50 -0.06
N TYR A 271 -24.93 25.75 -1.17
CA TYR A 271 -26.11 25.62 -2.03
C TYR A 271 -26.34 24.23 -2.64
N ILE A 272 -25.36 23.32 -2.64
CA ILE A 272 -25.59 21.89 -2.93
C ILE A 272 -25.59 21.03 -1.66
N SER A 273 -26.52 20.09 -1.56
CA SER A 273 -26.54 19.10 -0.49
C SER A 273 -25.75 17.85 -0.91
N VAL A 274 -24.47 17.76 -0.51
CA VAL A 274 -23.63 16.59 -0.76
C VAL A 274 -23.82 15.54 0.34
N GLU A 275 -24.39 14.40 -0.02
CA GLU A 275 -24.61 13.27 0.89
C GLU A 275 -23.43 12.29 0.80
N VAL A 276 -22.59 12.28 1.84
CA VAL A 276 -21.40 11.41 1.91
C VAL A 276 -21.82 10.00 2.31
N GLN A 277 -22.18 9.19 1.31
CA GLN A 277 -22.94 7.93 1.41
C GLN A 277 -24.42 8.11 1.77
N LYS A 278 -25.29 7.66 0.86
CA LYS A 278 -26.63 7.21 1.25
C LYS A 278 -26.52 6.07 2.27
N LYS A 279 -27.15 6.24 3.42
CA LYS A 279 -27.69 5.11 4.19
C LYS A 279 -28.78 4.48 3.31
N LEU A 280 -28.66 3.19 2.96
CA LEU A 280 -29.52 2.55 1.93
C LEU A 280 -31.02 2.44 2.29
N ARG A 281 -31.42 2.96 3.46
CA ARG A 281 -32.77 2.99 4.04
C ARG A 281 -33.86 3.44 3.04
N MET A 282 -33.54 4.36 2.12
CA MET A 282 -34.47 4.85 1.10
C MET A 282 -35.08 3.72 0.23
N LYS A 283 -34.39 2.59 0.05
CA LYS A 283 -34.95 1.45 -0.69
C LYS A 283 -35.98 0.67 0.13
N ARG A 284 -35.70 0.45 1.42
CA ARG A 284 -36.59 -0.34 2.32
C ARG A 284 -37.94 0.36 2.56
N ALA A 285 -38.00 1.69 2.53
CA ALA A 285 -39.25 2.45 2.66
C ALA A 285 -40.16 2.36 1.42
N LEU A 286 -39.60 2.16 0.22
CA LEU A 286 -40.37 2.10 -1.02
C LEU A 286 -40.80 0.67 -1.37
N ASP A 287 -39.94 -0.33 -1.14
CA ASP A 287 -40.21 -1.75 -1.46
C ASP A 287 -41.51 -2.27 -0.80
N THR A 288 -41.95 -1.73 0.35
CA THR A 288 -43.19 -2.13 1.05
C THR A 288 -44.47 -1.69 0.32
N VAL A 289 -44.41 -0.63 -0.49
CA VAL A 289 -45.56 -0.10 -1.26
C VAL A 289 -45.56 -0.64 -2.70
N GLN A 290 -44.40 -1.09 -3.19
CA GLN A 290 -44.14 -1.25 -4.63
C GLN A 290 -44.61 -2.57 -5.27
N PHE A 291 -45.42 -3.38 -4.57
CA PHE A 291 -45.84 -4.69 -5.07
C PHE A 291 -46.96 -4.65 -6.15
N THR A 292 -47.64 -3.51 -6.33
CA THR A 292 -48.91 -3.44 -7.09
C THR A 292 -48.82 -2.99 -8.55
N THR A 293 -47.96 -2.03 -8.94
CA THR A 293 -48.01 -1.44 -10.30
C THR A 293 -46.63 -1.16 -10.96
N ARG A 294 -46.03 -2.19 -11.57
CA ARG A 294 -44.77 -2.04 -12.36
C ARG A 294 -44.88 -1.15 -13.61
N ALA A 295 -46.10 -0.87 -14.11
CA ALA A 295 -46.30 -0.02 -15.28
C ALA A 295 -46.19 1.48 -14.97
N VAL A 296 -46.78 1.93 -13.85
CA VAL A 296 -46.85 3.35 -13.45
C VAL A 296 -45.45 3.92 -13.21
N ALA A 297 -44.55 3.13 -12.63
CA ALA A 297 -43.16 3.52 -12.35
C ALA A 297 -42.36 3.96 -13.61
N ARG A 298 -42.72 3.48 -14.81
CA ARG A 298 -42.05 3.92 -16.05
C ARG A 298 -42.62 5.22 -16.64
N LEU A 299 -43.86 5.59 -16.28
CA LEU A 299 -44.49 6.84 -16.72
C LEU A 299 -44.10 8.01 -15.81
N MET A 300 -44.07 7.81 -14.49
CA MET A 300 -43.62 8.85 -13.54
C MET A 300 -42.16 9.28 -13.76
N ASN A 301 -41.30 8.38 -14.23
CA ASN A 301 -39.92 8.70 -14.62
C ASN A 301 -39.80 9.65 -15.83
N ARG A 302 -40.90 10.00 -16.52
CA ARG A 302 -40.91 10.99 -17.61
C ARG A 302 -41.67 12.28 -17.29
N SER A 303 -42.67 12.25 -16.41
CA SER A 303 -43.35 13.47 -15.94
C SER A 303 -42.44 14.32 -15.04
N ASN A 304 -41.56 13.69 -14.27
CA ASN A 304 -40.86 14.36 -13.18
C ASN A 304 -39.61 15.13 -13.62
N ALA A 305 -39.22 15.09 -14.91
CA ALA A 305 -38.11 15.90 -15.42
C ALA A 305 -38.40 17.41 -15.30
N ALA A 306 -39.54 17.87 -15.85
CA ALA A 306 -39.89 19.29 -15.89
C ALA A 306 -40.39 19.86 -14.54
N ALA A 307 -40.87 19.02 -13.63
CA ALA A 307 -41.37 19.45 -12.32
C ALA A 307 -40.26 19.64 -11.27
N THR A 308 -39.05 19.11 -11.51
CA THR A 308 -37.95 19.17 -10.53
C THR A 308 -37.13 20.45 -10.64
N GLU A 309 -37.17 21.14 -11.79
CA GLU A 309 -36.38 22.36 -12.07
C GLU A 309 -36.84 23.60 -11.28
N ALA A 310 -38.07 23.61 -10.75
CA ALA A 310 -38.73 24.82 -10.30
C ALA A 310 -38.65 25.14 -8.78
N GLN A 311 -38.25 24.19 -7.92
CA GLN A 311 -38.48 24.34 -6.46
C GLN A 311 -37.40 23.79 -5.51
N ALA A 312 -36.25 23.35 -6.02
CA ALA A 312 -35.06 23.11 -5.19
C ALA A 312 -33.78 23.39 -5.99
N GLY A 313 -33.19 24.59 -5.81
CA GLY A 313 -31.98 25.04 -6.51
C GLY A 313 -30.67 24.41 -6.02
N GLY A 314 -30.68 23.11 -5.73
CA GLY A 314 -29.53 22.36 -5.21
C GLY A 314 -29.65 20.88 -5.53
N GLU A 315 -28.89 20.41 -6.53
CA GLU A 315 -28.84 19.01 -6.92
C GLU A 315 -28.28 18.14 -5.77
N ARG A 316 -29.05 17.13 -5.33
CA ARG A 316 -28.63 16.21 -4.26
C ARG A 316 -27.71 15.14 -4.81
N ILE A 317 -26.42 15.32 -4.59
CA ILE A 317 -25.37 14.44 -5.11
C ILE A 317 -24.91 13.49 -3.98
N VAL A 318 -24.93 12.19 -4.26
CA VAL A 318 -24.65 11.12 -3.29
C VAL A 318 -23.32 10.46 -3.65
N LEU A 319 -22.26 10.76 -2.89
CA LEU A 319 -20.91 10.28 -3.21
C LEU A 319 -20.62 8.92 -2.60
N HIS A 320 -19.99 8.03 -3.38
CA HIS A 320 -19.63 6.67 -2.95
C HIS A 320 -18.22 6.26 -3.34
N GLY A 321 -17.67 5.25 -2.65
CA GLY A 321 -16.38 4.63 -2.98
C GLY A 321 -15.21 5.61 -3.11
N ILE A 322 -14.62 5.71 -4.31
CA ILE A 322 -13.46 6.58 -4.58
C ILE A 322 -13.83 8.06 -4.42
N GLU A 323 -15.00 8.49 -4.90
CA GLU A 323 -15.48 9.88 -4.80
C GLU A 323 -15.64 10.32 -3.34
N ARG A 324 -16.23 9.44 -2.51
CA ARG A 324 -16.34 9.63 -1.05
C ARG A 324 -14.97 9.89 -0.42
N VAL A 325 -13.96 9.10 -0.80
CA VAL A 325 -12.60 9.19 -0.25
C VAL A 325 -11.94 10.52 -0.62
N GLY A 326 -12.09 10.95 -1.88
CA GLY A 326 -11.63 12.28 -2.32
C GLY A 326 -12.34 13.42 -1.59
N PHE A 327 -13.67 13.38 -1.50
CA PHE A 327 -14.46 14.40 -0.82
C PHE A 327 -14.11 14.49 0.68
N LYS A 328 -13.95 13.36 1.39
CA LYS A 328 -13.44 13.34 2.77
C LYS A 328 -12.04 13.95 2.88
N ALA A 329 -11.15 13.66 1.93
CA ALA A 329 -9.83 14.29 1.83
C ALA A 329 -9.89 15.79 1.43
N ARG A 330 -11.08 16.32 1.11
CA ARG A 330 -11.33 17.65 0.54
C ARG A 330 -10.58 17.88 -0.79
N ILE A 331 -10.58 16.84 -1.62
CA ILE A 331 -10.17 16.84 -3.04
C ILE A 331 -11.46 16.81 -3.86
N GLU A 332 -11.59 17.69 -4.87
CA GLU A 332 -12.75 17.66 -5.77
C GLU A 332 -12.76 16.32 -6.53
N THR A 333 -13.93 15.75 -6.83
CA THR A 333 -14.00 14.36 -7.33
C THR A 333 -13.23 14.20 -8.64
N THR A 334 -13.31 15.19 -9.53
CA THR A 334 -12.58 15.21 -10.81
C THR A 334 -11.07 15.44 -10.68
N ASN A 335 -10.56 15.81 -9.50
CA ASN A 335 -9.12 15.97 -9.27
C ASN A 335 -8.45 14.68 -8.73
N ILE A 336 -9.21 13.62 -8.42
CA ILE A 336 -8.69 12.46 -7.66
C ILE A 336 -7.61 11.70 -8.46
N PHE A 337 -7.86 11.39 -9.74
CA PHE A 337 -6.90 10.68 -10.59
C PHE A 337 -5.60 11.48 -10.74
N PHE A 338 -5.67 12.74 -11.21
CA PHE A 338 -4.48 13.59 -11.36
C PHE A 338 -3.71 13.80 -10.06
N THR A 339 -4.40 13.89 -8.92
CA THR A 339 -3.74 14.00 -7.61
C THR A 339 -2.88 12.77 -7.32
N GLY A 340 -3.46 11.56 -7.44
CA GLY A 340 -2.74 10.31 -7.23
C GLY A 340 -1.58 10.12 -8.21
N TYR A 341 -1.80 10.40 -9.50
CA TYR A 341 -0.75 10.39 -10.52
C TYR A 341 0.41 11.34 -10.16
N THR A 342 0.09 12.57 -9.77
CA THR A 342 1.09 13.61 -9.47
C THR A 342 1.91 13.23 -8.24
N PHE A 343 1.30 12.67 -7.20
CA PHE A 343 2.05 12.14 -6.05
C PHE A 343 2.97 10.98 -6.41
N PHE A 344 2.55 10.08 -7.30
CA PHE A 344 3.39 9.00 -7.79
C PHE A 344 4.63 9.53 -8.56
N MET A 345 4.45 10.51 -9.45
CA MET A 345 5.56 11.12 -10.19
C MET A 345 6.49 11.95 -9.29
N ILE A 346 5.93 12.68 -8.31
CA ILE A 346 6.71 13.37 -7.26
C ILE A 346 7.55 12.37 -6.46
N PHE A 347 7.01 11.21 -6.11
CA PHE A 347 7.73 10.17 -5.37
C PHE A 347 8.86 9.52 -6.18
N ILE A 348 8.65 9.29 -7.49
CA ILE A 348 9.73 8.91 -8.42
C ILE A 348 10.83 9.99 -8.42
N LEU A 349 10.47 11.26 -8.62
CA LEU A 349 11.41 12.37 -8.74
C LEU A 349 12.27 12.52 -7.46
N PHE A 350 11.65 12.53 -6.28
CA PHE A 350 12.37 12.57 -5.01
C PHE A 350 13.27 11.34 -4.80
N THR A 351 12.86 10.16 -5.27
CA THR A 351 13.68 8.95 -5.20
C THR A 351 14.93 9.05 -6.08
N VAL A 352 14.80 9.55 -7.31
CA VAL A 352 15.95 9.82 -8.21
C VAL A 352 16.90 10.84 -7.57
N ILE A 353 16.36 11.98 -7.12
CA ILE A 353 17.15 13.06 -6.49
C ILE A 353 17.87 12.53 -5.25
N GLY A 354 17.20 11.74 -4.40
CA GLY A 354 17.79 11.16 -3.19
C GLY A 354 18.97 10.22 -3.47
N VAL A 355 18.83 9.33 -4.46
CA VAL A 355 19.91 8.40 -4.86
C VAL A 355 21.09 9.16 -5.49
N VAL A 356 20.83 10.16 -6.34
CA VAL A 356 21.86 11.00 -6.96
C VAL A 356 22.59 11.86 -5.92
N ALA A 357 21.86 12.47 -4.99
CA ALA A 357 22.45 13.23 -3.88
C ALA A 357 23.31 12.33 -2.98
N PHE A 358 22.83 11.13 -2.62
CA PHE A 358 23.59 10.16 -1.82
C PHE A 358 24.89 9.73 -2.52
N LYS A 359 24.86 9.51 -3.84
CA LYS A 359 26.05 9.25 -4.68
C LYS A 359 27.07 10.38 -4.55
N PHE A 360 26.66 11.63 -4.76
CA PHE A 360 27.58 12.78 -4.66
C PHE A 360 28.10 13.01 -3.24
N VAL A 361 27.28 12.79 -2.20
CA VAL A 361 27.71 12.86 -0.80
C VAL A 361 28.76 11.78 -0.48
N CYS A 362 28.59 10.54 -0.95
CA CYS A 362 29.56 9.48 -0.76
C CYS A 362 30.91 9.77 -1.44
N GLU A 363 30.88 10.29 -2.67
CA GLU A 363 32.10 10.73 -3.37
C GLU A 363 32.78 11.92 -2.66
N GLY A 364 32.00 12.92 -2.24
CA GLY A 364 32.51 14.09 -1.52
C GLY A 364 33.16 13.71 -0.18
N LEU A 365 32.51 12.85 0.61
CA LEU A 365 33.07 12.36 1.88
C LEU A 365 34.33 11.50 1.69
N THR A 366 34.43 10.77 0.57
CA THR A 366 35.65 10.03 0.22
C THR A 366 36.78 10.99 -0.17
N LYS A 367 36.51 11.95 -1.06
CA LYS A 367 37.49 12.99 -1.49
C LYS A 367 37.95 13.87 -0.33
N ALA A 368 37.09 14.14 0.64
CA ALA A 368 37.41 14.89 1.86
C ALA A 368 38.09 14.04 2.96
N GLY A 369 38.46 12.78 2.69
CA GLY A 369 39.13 11.88 3.66
C GLY A 369 38.26 11.43 4.84
N ARG A 370 37.00 11.86 4.92
CA ARG A 370 36.07 11.55 6.03
C ARG A 370 35.43 10.17 5.93
N MET A 371 35.56 9.49 4.78
CA MET A 371 35.13 8.11 4.57
C MET A 371 36.25 7.29 3.92
N LYS A 372 36.52 6.09 4.44
CA LYS A 372 37.44 5.12 3.83
C LYS A 372 36.95 4.73 2.43
N GLY A 373 37.85 4.63 1.47
CA GLY A 373 37.53 4.39 0.05
C GLY A 373 36.71 3.13 -0.22
N ASP A 374 36.89 2.09 0.61
CA ASP A 374 36.23 0.78 0.49
C ASP A 374 34.73 0.84 0.85
N LYS A 375 34.28 1.87 1.59
CA LYS A 375 32.86 1.99 1.98
C LYS A 375 31.99 2.40 0.79
N PHE A 376 30.92 1.64 0.60
CA PHE A 376 29.95 1.82 -0.49
C PHE A 376 30.60 1.79 -1.90
N ILE A 377 31.72 1.08 -2.08
CA ILE A 377 32.44 1.05 -3.37
C ILE A 377 31.59 0.47 -4.50
N ASP A 378 30.88 -0.63 -4.24
CA ASP A 378 29.95 -1.27 -5.19
C ASP A 378 28.81 -0.34 -5.59
N PHE A 379 28.27 0.41 -4.62
CA PHE A 379 27.23 1.41 -4.89
C PHE A 379 27.79 2.58 -5.71
N ARG A 380 28.97 3.12 -5.35
CA ARG A 380 29.59 4.25 -6.06
C ARG A 380 29.90 3.93 -7.52
N ASN A 381 30.38 2.72 -7.80
CA ASN A 381 30.67 2.27 -9.15
C ASN A 381 29.39 1.84 -9.90
N GLY A 382 28.48 1.13 -9.22
CA GLY A 382 27.26 0.55 -9.78
C GLY A 382 25.98 1.40 -9.68
N TRP A 383 26.07 2.68 -9.27
CA TRP A 383 24.91 3.49 -8.85
C TRP A 383 23.76 3.56 -9.87
N ARG A 384 24.08 3.55 -11.18
CA ARG A 384 23.07 3.54 -12.25
C ARG A 384 22.24 2.25 -12.26
N THR A 385 22.85 1.10 -11.99
CA THR A 385 22.16 -0.21 -11.90
C THR A 385 21.29 -0.26 -10.65
N VAL A 386 21.81 0.23 -9.51
CA VAL A 386 21.05 0.33 -8.26
C VAL A 386 19.87 1.29 -8.42
N LEU A 387 20.05 2.42 -9.11
CA LEU A 387 18.96 3.36 -9.43
C LEU A 387 17.90 2.71 -10.35
N LYS A 388 18.30 2.01 -11.43
CA LYS A 388 17.36 1.23 -12.27
C LYS A 388 16.54 0.28 -11.38
N GLY A 389 17.17 -0.49 -10.49
CA GLY A 389 16.49 -1.43 -9.57
C GLY A 389 15.58 -0.76 -8.52
N ILE A 390 15.97 0.38 -7.97
CA ILE A 390 15.14 1.18 -7.04
C ILE A 390 13.89 1.71 -7.76
N LEU A 391 14.04 2.23 -8.99
CA LEU A 391 12.92 2.73 -9.79
C LEU A 391 11.89 1.63 -10.09
N PHE A 392 12.32 0.44 -10.48
CA PHE A 392 11.38 -0.68 -10.63
C PHE A 392 10.66 -1.04 -9.32
N ARG A 393 11.33 -0.93 -8.16
CA ARG A 393 10.68 -1.14 -6.85
C ARG A 393 9.63 -0.07 -6.55
N VAL A 394 9.89 1.19 -6.90
CA VAL A 394 8.88 2.27 -6.81
C VAL A 394 7.68 1.99 -7.72
N VAL A 395 7.91 1.54 -8.95
CA VAL A 395 6.83 1.13 -9.88
C VAL A 395 6.02 -0.04 -9.31
N LEU A 396 6.66 -1.05 -8.72
CA LEU A 396 5.98 -2.18 -8.06
C LEU A 396 5.13 -1.73 -6.86
N ILE A 397 5.59 -0.76 -6.08
CA ILE A 397 4.88 -0.19 -4.93
C ILE A 397 3.69 0.68 -5.36
N GLY A 398 3.84 1.45 -6.44
CA GLY A 398 2.79 2.28 -7.03
C GLY A 398 1.81 1.53 -7.93
N PHE A 399 2.10 0.28 -8.30
CA PHE A 399 1.26 -0.52 -9.20
C PHE A 399 -0.21 -0.65 -8.74
N PRO A 400 -0.52 -0.98 -7.47
CA PRO A 400 -1.92 -1.13 -7.05
C PRO A 400 -2.69 0.19 -7.10
N GLN A 401 -2.02 1.30 -6.76
CA GLN A 401 -2.54 2.66 -6.86
C GLN A 401 -2.87 3.02 -8.31
N MET A 402 -1.87 2.96 -9.20
CA MET A 402 -2.01 3.50 -10.55
C MET A 402 -2.87 2.64 -11.47
N ILE A 403 -2.90 1.32 -11.28
CA ILE A 403 -3.85 0.45 -12.00
C ILE A 403 -5.28 0.73 -11.54
N MET A 404 -5.53 0.88 -10.23
CA MET A 404 -6.88 1.14 -9.72
C MET A 404 -7.41 2.52 -10.12
N LEU A 405 -6.61 3.57 -9.91
CA LEU A 405 -6.99 4.93 -10.29
C LEU A 405 -7.11 5.09 -11.81
N GLY A 406 -6.21 4.48 -12.60
CA GLY A 406 -6.29 4.51 -14.06
C GLY A 406 -7.52 3.77 -14.60
N LEU A 407 -7.87 2.61 -14.04
CA LEU A 407 -9.09 1.89 -14.43
C LEU A 407 -10.36 2.66 -14.03
N TRP A 408 -10.35 3.40 -12.92
CA TRP A 408 -11.45 4.28 -12.53
C TRP A 408 -11.59 5.50 -13.47
N GLU A 409 -10.48 6.13 -13.86
CA GLU A 409 -10.49 7.24 -14.83
C GLU A 409 -11.10 6.84 -16.19
N LEU A 410 -10.90 5.60 -16.64
CA LEU A 410 -11.58 5.08 -17.85
C LEU A 410 -13.11 5.03 -17.74
N THR A 411 -13.66 5.07 -16.52
CA THR A 411 -15.11 5.10 -16.26
C THR A 411 -15.67 6.51 -16.13
N GLN A 412 -15.00 7.42 -15.41
CA GLN A 412 -15.45 8.81 -15.20
C GLN A 412 -15.13 9.70 -16.42
N ARG A 413 -13.88 9.62 -16.90
CA ARG A 413 -13.32 10.39 -18.03
C ARG A 413 -13.34 11.90 -17.77
N ASP A 414 -12.75 12.29 -16.64
CA ASP A 414 -12.80 13.65 -16.12
C ASP A 414 -12.08 14.66 -17.04
N SER A 415 -11.13 14.20 -17.85
CA SER A 415 -10.58 14.97 -18.98
C SER A 415 -9.95 14.06 -20.05
N ALA A 416 -9.96 14.49 -21.31
CA ALA A 416 -9.36 13.71 -22.41
C ALA A 416 -7.85 13.47 -22.20
N GLY A 417 -7.14 14.45 -21.62
CA GLY A 417 -5.74 14.31 -21.24
C GLY A 417 -5.52 13.31 -20.11
N GLU A 418 -6.41 13.28 -19.12
CA GLU A 418 -6.33 12.37 -17.97
C GLU A 418 -6.62 10.92 -18.36
N VAL A 419 -7.59 10.68 -19.25
CA VAL A 419 -7.83 9.37 -19.89
C VAL A 419 -6.58 8.88 -20.65
N VAL A 420 -5.93 9.73 -21.45
CA VAL A 420 -4.69 9.37 -22.14
C VAL A 420 -3.56 9.07 -21.16
N LEU A 421 -3.44 9.85 -20.08
CA LEU A 421 -2.45 9.68 -19.03
C LEU A 421 -2.67 8.36 -18.25
N ALA A 422 -3.91 8.00 -17.95
CA ALA A 422 -4.30 6.72 -17.36
C ALA A 422 -3.91 5.54 -18.26
N ILE A 423 -4.27 5.59 -19.55
CA ILE A 423 -3.93 4.53 -20.52
C ILE A 423 -2.41 4.35 -20.64
N LEU A 424 -1.67 5.45 -20.84
CA LEU A 424 -0.21 5.39 -20.99
C LEU A 424 0.49 4.91 -19.72
N THR A 425 0.06 5.34 -18.54
CA THR A 425 0.65 4.87 -17.26
C THR A 425 0.33 3.41 -16.98
N MET A 426 -0.90 2.96 -17.21
CA MET A 426 -1.26 1.54 -17.07
C MET A 426 -0.46 0.65 -18.03
N ILE A 427 -0.40 1.00 -19.32
CA ILE A 427 0.32 0.21 -20.33
C ILE A 427 1.82 0.18 -20.05
N THR A 428 2.43 1.32 -19.69
CA THR A 428 3.86 1.35 -19.35
C THR A 428 4.16 0.56 -18.08
N MET A 429 3.34 0.64 -17.01
CA MET A 429 3.55 -0.20 -15.83
C MET A 429 3.42 -1.70 -16.11
N LEU A 430 2.37 -2.11 -16.84
CA LEU A 430 2.15 -3.51 -17.20
C LEU A 430 3.27 -4.04 -18.09
N GLY A 431 3.71 -3.26 -19.08
CA GLY A 431 4.83 -3.59 -19.96
C GLY A 431 6.15 -3.71 -19.20
N VAL A 432 6.48 -2.72 -18.36
CA VAL A 432 7.75 -2.65 -17.60
C VAL A 432 7.83 -3.77 -16.55
N LEU A 433 6.78 -4.02 -15.77
CA LEU A 433 6.75 -5.11 -14.77
C LEU A 433 6.61 -6.50 -15.41
N GLY A 434 5.85 -6.62 -16.49
CA GLY A 434 5.71 -7.86 -17.25
C GLY A 434 7.01 -8.28 -17.93
N TRP A 435 7.71 -7.33 -18.58
CA TRP A 435 9.04 -7.56 -19.17
C TRP A 435 10.10 -7.89 -18.11
N ALA A 436 10.13 -7.17 -16.99
CA ALA A 436 11.04 -7.46 -15.88
C ALA A 436 10.80 -8.86 -15.28
N SER A 437 9.53 -9.24 -15.08
CA SER A 437 9.16 -10.59 -14.62
C SER A 437 9.55 -11.67 -15.64
N SER A 438 9.36 -11.41 -16.94
CA SER A 438 9.76 -12.30 -18.04
C SER A 438 11.29 -12.47 -18.11
N LYS A 439 12.08 -11.38 -17.97
CA LYS A 439 13.55 -11.45 -17.86
C LYS A 439 13.98 -12.29 -16.65
N VAL A 440 13.36 -12.13 -15.47
CA VAL A 440 13.64 -12.97 -14.29
C VAL A 440 13.36 -14.45 -14.56
N VAL A 441 12.22 -14.79 -15.16
CA VAL A 441 11.88 -16.18 -15.51
C VAL A 441 12.89 -16.76 -16.50
N ARG A 442 13.28 -16.02 -17.54
CA ARG A 442 14.27 -16.45 -18.53
C ARG A 442 15.67 -16.66 -17.92
N ILE A 443 16.11 -15.79 -17.02
CA ILE A 443 17.39 -15.94 -16.29
C ILE A 443 17.35 -17.19 -15.40
N ALA A 444 16.27 -17.40 -14.64
CA ALA A 444 16.11 -18.58 -13.80
C ALA A 444 16.05 -19.89 -14.61
N GLN A 445 15.34 -19.90 -15.75
CA GLN A 445 15.33 -21.03 -16.70
C GLN A 445 16.74 -21.34 -17.24
N ARG A 446 17.52 -20.32 -17.62
CA ARG A 446 18.92 -20.49 -18.02
C ARG A 446 19.78 -21.05 -16.88
N SER A 447 19.54 -20.62 -15.63
CA SER A 447 20.23 -21.14 -14.45
C SER A 447 19.93 -22.62 -14.19
N ILE A 448 18.67 -23.03 -14.35
CA ILE A 448 18.26 -24.45 -14.27
C ILE A 448 18.94 -25.26 -15.39
N ALA A 449 18.93 -24.75 -16.63
CA ALA A 449 19.52 -25.46 -17.76
C ALA A 449 21.05 -25.66 -17.65
N MET A 450 21.79 -24.65 -17.17
CA MET A 450 23.26 -24.71 -17.11
C MET A 450 23.81 -25.26 -15.78
N HIS A 451 23.10 -25.08 -14.66
CA HIS A 451 23.62 -25.42 -13.32
C HIS A 451 22.67 -26.33 -12.50
N LYS A 452 21.56 -26.79 -13.06
CA LYS A 452 20.49 -27.57 -12.38
C LYS A 452 19.86 -26.89 -11.16
N ASN A 453 20.19 -25.63 -10.88
CA ASN A 453 19.74 -24.87 -9.73
C ASN A 453 19.28 -23.45 -10.17
N PRO A 454 18.03 -23.03 -9.91
CA PRO A 454 17.55 -21.70 -10.26
C PRO A 454 18.23 -20.58 -9.47
N ALA A 455 18.81 -20.88 -8.30
CA ALA A 455 19.44 -19.90 -7.43
C ALA A 455 20.81 -19.43 -7.92
N TYR A 456 21.51 -20.21 -8.75
CA TYR A 456 22.92 -19.96 -9.10
C TYR A 456 23.10 -18.60 -9.78
N ILE A 457 22.71 -18.45 -11.06
CA ILE A 457 22.89 -17.20 -11.80
C ILE A 457 22.12 -16.05 -11.15
N LEU A 458 20.93 -16.36 -10.62
CA LEU A 458 20.00 -15.37 -10.09
C LEU A 458 20.55 -14.64 -8.84
N TYR A 459 21.39 -15.29 -8.03
CA TYR A 459 22.00 -14.70 -6.83
C TYR A 459 23.54 -14.57 -6.90
N SER A 460 24.22 -15.16 -7.89
CA SER A 460 25.69 -15.03 -8.06
C SER A 460 26.10 -13.79 -8.87
N ASP A 461 25.24 -13.30 -9.78
CA ASP A 461 25.47 -12.08 -10.54
C ASP A 461 25.00 -10.84 -9.75
N PRO A 462 25.91 -9.93 -9.34
CA PRO A 462 25.52 -8.70 -8.64
C PRO A 462 24.72 -7.73 -9.52
N VAL A 463 24.83 -7.80 -10.86
CA VAL A 463 24.04 -6.97 -11.78
C VAL A 463 22.59 -7.44 -11.80
N ALA A 464 22.32 -8.73 -12.01
CA ALA A 464 20.97 -9.30 -11.90
C ALA A 464 20.37 -9.13 -10.50
N LEU A 465 21.17 -9.29 -9.43
CA LEU A 465 20.68 -9.13 -8.06
C LEU A 465 20.26 -7.67 -7.76
N ASN A 466 21.07 -6.68 -8.16
CA ASN A 466 20.72 -5.27 -7.94
C ASN A 466 19.63 -4.75 -8.90
N LYS A 467 19.59 -5.22 -10.17
CA LYS A 467 18.62 -4.79 -11.18
C LYS A 467 17.24 -5.43 -11.00
N TRP A 468 17.20 -6.72 -10.64
CA TRP A 468 15.97 -7.53 -10.63
C TRP A 468 15.57 -8.09 -9.27
N GLY A 469 16.46 -8.08 -8.26
CA GLY A 469 16.27 -8.75 -6.98
C GLY A 469 14.99 -8.39 -6.24
N PHE A 470 14.49 -7.16 -6.40
CA PHE A 470 13.24 -6.71 -5.77
C PHE A 470 12.00 -7.55 -6.17
N LEU A 471 12.01 -8.26 -7.31
CA LEU A 471 10.91 -9.13 -7.75
C LEU A 471 10.88 -10.48 -7.01
N TYR A 472 12.05 -11.07 -6.74
CA TYR A 472 12.17 -12.48 -6.33
C TYR A 472 12.89 -12.71 -4.99
N VAL A 473 13.69 -11.78 -4.48
CA VAL A 473 14.46 -11.96 -3.22
C VAL A 473 13.53 -12.15 -2.02
N GLN A 474 12.32 -11.58 -2.06
CA GLN A 474 11.30 -11.79 -1.04
C GLN A 474 10.75 -13.24 -0.99
N PHE A 475 10.95 -14.00 -2.07
CA PHE A 475 10.52 -15.40 -2.22
C PHE A 475 11.69 -16.38 -2.00
N LYS A 476 11.39 -17.69 -2.04
CA LYS A 476 12.40 -18.76 -2.17
C LYS A 476 12.94 -18.80 -3.60
N ALA A 477 14.16 -19.30 -3.83
CA ALA A 477 14.63 -19.43 -5.21
C ALA A 477 13.72 -20.37 -6.03
N ALA A 478 13.25 -21.48 -5.47
CA ALA A 478 12.27 -22.37 -6.11
C ALA A 478 10.89 -21.73 -6.43
N ALA A 479 10.61 -20.54 -5.90
CA ALA A 479 9.35 -19.80 -6.08
C ALA A 479 9.54 -18.45 -6.81
N TYR A 480 10.64 -18.28 -7.57
CA TYR A 480 10.95 -17.04 -8.31
C TYR A 480 9.79 -16.53 -9.20
N TRP A 481 8.98 -17.46 -9.72
CA TRP A 481 7.86 -17.19 -10.62
C TRP A 481 6.63 -16.62 -9.92
N PHE A 482 6.54 -16.70 -8.58
CA PHE A 482 5.36 -16.29 -7.81
C PHE A 482 5.05 -14.77 -7.90
N ILE A 483 6.00 -13.96 -8.36
CA ILE A 483 5.74 -12.54 -8.66
C ILE A 483 4.65 -12.34 -9.74
N ILE A 484 4.50 -13.28 -10.68
CA ILE A 484 3.51 -13.20 -11.76
C ILE A 484 2.07 -13.35 -11.23
N PRO A 485 1.69 -14.43 -10.51
CA PRO A 485 0.36 -14.52 -9.89
C PRO A 485 0.12 -13.44 -8.82
N TRP A 486 1.17 -12.93 -8.16
CA TRP A 486 1.03 -11.79 -7.24
C TRP A 486 0.62 -10.49 -7.97
N LEU A 487 1.27 -10.17 -9.10
CA LEU A 487 0.87 -9.04 -9.95
C LEU A 487 -0.53 -9.24 -10.55
N ALA A 488 -0.89 -10.46 -10.95
CA ALA A 488 -2.22 -10.77 -11.44
C ALA A 488 -3.31 -10.60 -10.36
N TYR A 489 -3.06 -11.05 -9.12
CA TYR A 489 -3.94 -10.79 -7.97
C TYR A 489 -4.16 -9.28 -7.76
N LEU A 490 -3.09 -8.49 -7.75
CA LEU A 490 -3.17 -7.02 -7.57
C LEU A 490 -3.94 -6.36 -8.73
N PHE A 491 -3.71 -6.78 -9.98
CA PHE A 491 -4.43 -6.28 -11.14
C PHE A 491 -5.93 -6.59 -11.08
N ILE A 492 -6.30 -7.85 -10.80
CA ILE A 492 -7.71 -8.28 -10.72
C ILE A 492 -8.42 -7.57 -9.56
N LYS A 493 -7.77 -7.43 -8.40
CA LYS A 493 -8.29 -6.66 -7.26
C LYS A 493 -8.53 -5.20 -7.62
N ALA A 494 -7.54 -4.54 -8.24
CA ALA A 494 -7.66 -3.16 -8.72
C ALA A 494 -8.75 -3.00 -9.79
N MET A 495 -8.97 -4.00 -10.65
CA MET A 495 -9.99 -3.99 -11.68
C MET A 495 -11.41 -3.99 -11.12
N PHE A 496 -11.72 -4.84 -10.14
CA PHE A 496 -13.05 -4.82 -9.51
C PHE A 496 -13.29 -3.52 -8.71
N VAL A 497 -12.28 -3.01 -8.00
CA VAL A 497 -12.44 -1.75 -7.24
C VAL A 497 -12.55 -0.54 -8.18
N GLY A 498 -11.75 -0.46 -9.26
CA GLY A 498 -11.81 0.66 -10.21
C GLY A 498 -13.07 0.66 -11.07
N LEU A 499 -13.39 -0.45 -11.74
CA LEU A 499 -14.45 -0.50 -12.76
C LEU A 499 -15.88 -0.68 -12.22
N SER A 500 -16.04 -1.22 -11.01
CA SER A 500 -17.36 -1.64 -10.49
C SER A 500 -17.94 -0.69 -9.42
N GLN A 501 -17.58 0.60 -9.48
CA GLN A 501 -18.04 1.63 -8.52
C GLN A 501 -19.58 1.78 -8.49
N SER A 502 -20.29 1.49 -9.59
CA SER A 502 -21.76 1.50 -9.62
C SER A 502 -22.42 0.30 -8.91
N ALA A 503 -21.65 -0.72 -8.49
CA ALA A 503 -22.16 -1.99 -8.02
C ALA A 503 -21.35 -2.56 -6.83
N GLY A 504 -21.34 -1.84 -5.70
CA GLY A 504 -20.62 -2.25 -4.48
C GLY A 504 -20.86 -3.70 -4.01
N THR A 505 -22.05 -4.26 -4.23
CA THR A 505 -22.33 -5.69 -3.95
C THR A 505 -21.46 -6.64 -4.78
N VAL A 506 -21.24 -6.33 -6.06
CA VAL A 506 -20.35 -7.11 -6.95
C VAL A 506 -18.91 -6.98 -6.49
N GLN A 507 -18.48 -5.78 -6.09
CA GLN A 507 -17.15 -5.56 -5.50
C GLN A 507 -16.91 -6.43 -4.27
N ALA A 508 -17.85 -6.47 -3.32
CA ALA A 508 -17.70 -7.25 -2.09
C ALA A 508 -17.61 -8.76 -2.36
N VAL A 509 -18.50 -9.31 -3.20
CA VAL A 509 -18.48 -10.73 -3.57
C VAL A 509 -17.18 -11.08 -4.31
N ALA A 510 -16.74 -10.24 -5.26
CA ALA A 510 -15.49 -10.45 -5.97
C ALA A 510 -14.28 -10.41 -5.02
N LEU A 511 -14.22 -9.44 -4.10
CA LEU A 511 -13.12 -9.32 -3.14
C LEU A 511 -13.05 -10.53 -2.18
N VAL A 512 -14.18 -11.08 -1.73
CA VAL A 512 -14.21 -12.32 -0.93
C VAL A 512 -13.58 -13.49 -1.72
N ILE A 513 -13.94 -13.65 -3.00
CA ILE A 513 -13.39 -14.71 -3.86
C ILE A 513 -11.88 -14.50 -4.11
N ILE A 514 -11.46 -13.27 -4.38
CA ILE A 514 -10.07 -12.91 -4.69
C ILE A 514 -9.16 -13.11 -3.46
N GLU A 515 -9.56 -12.64 -2.28
CA GLU A 515 -8.78 -12.84 -1.05
C GLU A 515 -8.81 -14.30 -0.58
N ALA A 516 -9.90 -15.05 -0.79
CA ALA A 516 -9.94 -16.49 -0.54
C ALA A 516 -8.95 -17.25 -1.43
N ALA A 517 -8.95 -16.97 -2.74
CA ALA A 517 -8.04 -17.59 -3.69
C ALA A 517 -6.57 -17.28 -3.36
N LEU A 518 -6.28 -16.03 -2.98
CA LEU A 518 -4.95 -15.65 -2.47
C LEU A 518 -4.60 -16.45 -1.22
N LEU A 519 -5.45 -16.42 -0.18
CA LEU A 519 -5.22 -17.08 1.12
C LEU A 519 -4.93 -18.57 0.97
N ILE A 520 -5.71 -19.28 0.15
CA ILE A 520 -5.50 -20.70 -0.15
C ILE A 520 -4.15 -20.89 -0.86
N GLY A 521 -3.91 -20.14 -1.95
CA GLY A 521 -2.68 -20.24 -2.74
C GLY A 521 -1.42 -20.00 -1.92
N VAL A 522 -1.40 -18.97 -1.06
CA VAL A 522 -0.23 -18.64 -0.23
C VAL A 522 -0.04 -19.63 0.93
N SER A 523 -1.13 -20.19 1.47
CA SER A 523 -1.09 -21.18 2.56
C SER A 523 -0.55 -22.54 2.10
N VAL A 524 -0.81 -22.90 0.85
CA VAL A 524 -0.28 -24.12 0.19
C VAL A 524 1.15 -23.90 -0.28
N LEU A 525 1.39 -22.92 -1.17
CA LEU A 525 2.69 -22.74 -1.83
C LEU A 525 3.79 -22.22 -0.89
N ARG A 526 3.40 -21.42 0.12
CA ARG A 526 4.31 -20.81 1.11
C ARG A 526 5.53 -20.18 0.41
N PRO A 527 5.34 -19.19 -0.48
CA PRO A 527 6.36 -18.75 -1.43
C PRO A 527 7.50 -17.91 -0.82
N TRP A 528 7.28 -17.27 0.33
CA TRP A 528 8.25 -16.35 0.92
C TRP A 528 9.53 -17.03 1.42
N MET A 529 10.62 -16.27 1.45
CA MET A 529 11.98 -16.70 1.79
C MET A 529 12.11 -17.67 2.98
N ASP A 530 11.32 -17.48 4.05
CA ASP A 530 11.58 -18.06 5.37
C ASP A 530 10.29 -18.49 6.09
N LYS A 531 10.35 -19.44 7.04
CA LYS A 531 9.15 -19.90 7.79
C LYS A 531 8.41 -18.73 8.48
N LYS A 532 9.16 -17.80 9.09
CA LYS A 532 8.62 -16.60 9.74
C LYS A 532 7.95 -15.65 8.74
N THR A 533 8.61 -15.40 7.60
CA THR A 533 8.09 -14.54 6.52
C THR A 533 6.82 -15.11 5.89
N ASN A 534 6.73 -16.44 5.76
CA ASN A 534 5.49 -17.09 5.33
C ASN A 534 4.38 -16.91 6.37
N GLY A 535 4.66 -17.19 7.66
CA GLY A 535 3.66 -17.09 8.72
C GLY A 535 3.00 -15.72 8.79
N PHE A 536 3.76 -14.61 8.75
CA PHE A 536 3.16 -13.29 8.83
C PHE A 536 2.43 -12.86 7.53
N ASN A 537 2.90 -13.23 6.34
CA ASN A 537 2.19 -12.89 5.10
C ASN A 537 0.90 -13.72 4.91
N ILE A 538 0.88 -14.98 5.40
CA ILE A 538 -0.36 -15.77 5.49
C ILE A 538 -1.33 -15.11 6.49
N ALA A 539 -0.84 -14.57 7.61
CA ALA A 539 -1.68 -13.79 8.53
C ALA A 539 -2.22 -12.50 7.88
N ILE A 540 -1.43 -11.77 7.07
CA ILE A 540 -1.92 -10.62 6.29
C ILE A 540 -3.03 -11.04 5.33
N ALA A 541 -2.86 -12.14 4.59
CA ALA A 541 -3.90 -12.66 3.70
C ALA A 541 -5.17 -13.09 4.48
N ALA A 542 -5.02 -13.68 5.67
CA ALA A 542 -6.15 -14.06 6.51
C ALA A 542 -6.92 -12.84 7.07
N VAL A 543 -6.22 -11.78 7.47
CA VAL A 543 -6.83 -10.51 7.95
C VAL A 543 -7.48 -9.75 6.79
N ASN A 544 -6.90 -9.75 5.59
CA ASN A 544 -7.54 -9.19 4.40
C ASN A 544 -8.78 -9.97 3.97
N PHE A 545 -8.74 -11.31 3.99
CA PHE A 545 -9.89 -12.17 3.71
C PHE A 545 -11.01 -11.99 4.74
N LEU A 546 -10.69 -11.92 6.03
CA LEU A 546 -11.66 -11.57 7.08
C LEU A 546 -12.26 -10.19 6.81
N SER A 547 -11.43 -9.20 6.46
CA SER A 547 -11.89 -7.86 6.11
C SER A 547 -12.81 -7.84 4.88
N ALA A 548 -12.59 -8.72 3.90
CA ALA A 548 -13.51 -8.90 2.76
C ALA A 548 -14.84 -9.57 3.16
N ILE A 549 -14.84 -10.52 4.11
CA ILE A 549 -16.08 -11.07 4.68
C ILE A 549 -16.88 -9.98 5.37
N PHE A 550 -16.25 -9.17 6.23
CA PHE A 550 -16.91 -8.02 6.86
C PHE A 550 -17.45 -7.02 5.83
N LEU A 551 -16.70 -6.76 4.74
CA LEU A 551 -17.16 -5.94 3.63
C LEU A 551 -18.43 -6.51 2.96
N LEU A 552 -18.53 -7.84 2.81
CA LEU A 552 -19.76 -8.48 2.34
C LEU A 552 -20.91 -8.34 3.34
N MET A 553 -20.64 -8.42 4.66
CA MET A 553 -21.64 -8.14 5.70
C MET A 553 -22.10 -6.67 5.73
N PHE A 554 -21.30 -5.73 5.20
CA PHE A 554 -21.70 -4.33 5.01
C PHE A 554 -22.54 -4.12 3.74
N THR A 555 -22.67 -5.13 2.86
CA THR A 555 -23.68 -5.10 1.79
C THR A 555 -25.04 -5.52 2.34
N GLU A 556 -26.13 -4.91 1.84
CA GLU A 556 -27.49 -5.26 2.29
C GLU A 556 -28.00 -6.64 1.79
N VAL A 557 -27.13 -7.50 1.26
CA VAL A 557 -27.49 -8.84 0.75
C VAL A 557 -28.21 -9.69 1.80
N PHE A 558 -27.73 -9.67 3.05
CA PHE A 558 -28.32 -10.40 4.17
C PHE A 558 -29.49 -9.66 4.84
N LYS A 559 -29.88 -8.47 4.34
CA LYS A 559 -30.95 -7.59 4.86
C LYS A 559 -30.91 -7.27 6.37
N GLN A 560 -29.75 -7.46 7.00
CA GLN A 560 -29.61 -7.42 8.47
C GLN A 560 -30.06 -6.09 9.11
N PRO A 561 -30.42 -6.10 10.41
CA PRO A 561 -30.65 -4.88 11.19
C PRO A 561 -29.39 -4.01 11.23
N GLY A 562 -29.56 -2.69 11.17
CA GLY A 562 -28.41 -1.76 11.11
C GLY A 562 -27.46 -1.86 12.30
N ILE A 563 -27.96 -2.20 13.50
CA ILE A 563 -27.14 -2.40 14.70
C ILE A 563 -26.08 -3.50 14.51
N VAL A 564 -26.38 -4.54 13.70
CA VAL A 564 -25.40 -5.57 13.33
C VAL A 564 -24.31 -4.97 12.44
N THR A 565 -24.67 -4.16 11.45
CA THR A 565 -23.73 -3.41 10.60
C THR A 565 -22.83 -2.49 11.42
N GLY A 566 -23.39 -1.79 12.42
CA GLY A 566 -22.65 -0.94 13.36
C GLY A 566 -21.64 -1.71 14.21
N VAL A 567 -22.09 -2.75 14.93
CA VAL A 567 -21.22 -3.60 15.78
C VAL A 567 -20.13 -4.29 14.96
N MET A 568 -20.47 -4.81 13.77
CA MET A 568 -19.49 -5.39 12.85
C MET A 568 -18.47 -4.35 12.36
N GLY A 569 -18.87 -3.08 12.21
CA GLY A 569 -17.96 -1.96 11.92
C GLY A 569 -16.95 -1.70 13.04
N VAL A 570 -17.39 -1.76 14.30
CA VAL A 570 -16.50 -1.62 15.47
C VAL A 570 -15.53 -2.79 15.56
N ILE A 571 -16.00 -4.03 15.39
CA ILE A 571 -15.15 -5.23 15.38
C ILE A 571 -14.10 -5.15 14.25
N PHE A 572 -14.52 -4.73 13.04
CA PHE A 572 -13.63 -4.51 11.90
C PHE A 572 -12.50 -3.55 12.22
N PHE A 573 -12.82 -2.40 12.84
CA PHE A 573 -11.82 -1.43 13.27
C PHE A 573 -10.84 -2.05 14.29
N VAL A 574 -11.36 -2.68 15.35
CA VAL A 574 -10.54 -3.20 16.46
C VAL A 574 -9.51 -4.25 15.98
N PHE A 575 -9.90 -5.23 15.15
CA PHE A 575 -8.95 -6.25 14.71
C PHE A 575 -7.93 -5.69 13.71
N ASN A 576 -8.34 -4.81 12.79
CA ASN A 576 -7.41 -4.20 11.83
C ASN A 576 -6.44 -3.22 12.51
N ALA A 577 -6.87 -2.49 13.55
CA ALA A 577 -6.03 -1.60 14.34
C ALA A 577 -5.00 -2.38 15.17
N ALA A 578 -5.41 -3.45 15.85
CA ALA A 578 -4.50 -4.33 16.57
C ALA A 578 -3.45 -4.98 15.63
N PHE A 579 -3.88 -5.44 14.45
CA PHE A 579 -2.98 -6.05 13.47
C PHE A 579 -2.03 -5.05 12.81
N ALA A 580 -2.51 -3.84 12.49
CA ALA A 580 -1.68 -2.74 12.00
C ALA A 580 -0.56 -2.39 13.00
N LEU A 581 -0.90 -2.30 14.30
CA LEU A 581 0.04 -2.05 15.39
C LEU A 581 1.08 -3.17 15.53
N ILE A 582 0.67 -4.44 15.41
CA ILE A 582 1.59 -5.59 15.43
C ILE A 582 2.59 -5.53 14.27
N LEU A 583 2.13 -5.26 13.03
CA LEU A 583 3.01 -5.13 11.87
C LEU A 583 3.98 -3.94 12.00
N LEU A 584 3.48 -2.81 12.52
CA LEU A 584 4.27 -1.59 12.77
C LEU A 584 5.37 -1.84 13.81
N LEU A 585 5.05 -2.47 14.95
CA LEU A 585 6.03 -2.85 15.96
C LEU A 585 7.03 -3.89 15.43
N MET A 586 6.58 -4.86 14.63
CA MET A 586 7.46 -5.85 13.98
C MET A 586 8.48 -5.16 13.06
N LEU A 587 8.06 -4.15 12.29
CA LEU A 587 8.95 -3.36 11.45
C LEU A 587 9.93 -2.54 12.30
N LEU A 588 9.45 -1.76 13.27
CA LEU A 588 10.31 -0.93 14.15
C LEU A 588 11.38 -1.76 14.86
N VAL A 589 11.02 -2.90 15.46
CA VAL A 589 11.97 -3.81 16.13
C VAL A 589 12.97 -4.41 15.13
N SER A 590 12.54 -4.71 13.91
CA SER A 590 13.43 -5.29 12.89
C SER A 590 14.41 -4.26 12.32
N SER A 591 13.93 -3.06 11.96
CA SER A 591 14.77 -1.95 11.49
C SER A 591 15.71 -1.44 12.57
N GLY A 592 15.24 -1.29 13.81
CA GLY A 592 16.07 -0.91 14.95
C GLY A 592 17.17 -1.93 15.24
N PHE A 593 16.84 -3.23 15.27
CA PHE A 593 17.86 -4.27 15.42
C PHE A 593 18.89 -4.25 14.28
N ALA A 594 18.42 -4.07 13.04
CA ALA A 594 19.28 -4.03 11.86
C ALA A 594 20.29 -2.86 11.87
N VAL A 595 19.89 -1.69 12.40
CA VAL A 595 20.74 -0.49 12.47
C VAL A 595 21.66 -0.47 13.70
N PHE A 596 21.20 -0.96 14.86
CA PHE A 596 21.95 -0.85 16.14
C PHE A 596 22.82 -2.06 16.49
N THR A 597 22.67 -3.21 15.81
CA THR A 597 23.44 -4.43 16.10
C THR A 597 24.72 -4.50 15.28
N LYS A 598 25.85 -4.89 15.87
CA LYS A 598 27.14 -5.01 15.15
C LYS A 598 27.16 -6.10 14.06
N ASN A 599 26.46 -7.21 14.27
CA ASN A 599 26.41 -8.37 13.38
C ASN A 599 24.94 -8.79 13.16
N PRO A 600 24.10 -7.98 12.50
CA PRO A 600 22.65 -8.18 12.48
C PRO A 600 22.22 -9.47 11.75
N ASP A 601 22.99 -9.94 10.77
CA ASP A 601 22.70 -11.17 10.02
C ASP A 601 22.64 -12.42 10.90
N THR A 602 23.24 -12.40 12.10
CA THR A 602 23.18 -13.52 13.06
C THR A 602 21.77 -13.80 13.61
N ARG A 603 20.83 -12.85 13.49
CA ARG A 603 19.42 -13.00 13.94
C ARG A 603 18.57 -13.80 12.96
N TYR A 604 18.94 -13.81 11.69
CA TYR A 604 18.25 -14.55 10.65
C TYR A 604 19.05 -15.82 10.34
N GLN A 605 18.37 -16.95 10.17
CA GLN A 605 19.08 -18.15 9.74
C GLN A 605 19.55 -17.92 8.30
N PRO A 606 20.79 -18.33 7.94
CA PRO A 606 21.16 -18.43 6.52
C PRO A 606 20.07 -19.21 5.80
N MET A 607 19.52 -18.60 4.76
CA MET A 607 18.34 -19.14 4.06
C MET A 607 18.64 -20.58 3.63
N ARG A 608 17.68 -21.50 3.81
CA ARG A 608 17.85 -22.96 3.62
C ARG A 608 17.89 -23.38 2.13
N ASP A 609 18.68 -22.67 1.35
CA ASP A 609 18.66 -22.57 -0.12
C ASP A 609 20.07 -22.07 -0.53
N ASP A 610 20.69 -22.68 -1.54
CA ASP A 610 22.14 -22.54 -1.81
C ASP A 610 22.59 -21.10 -2.13
N ARG A 611 21.66 -20.19 -2.44
CA ARG A 611 21.89 -18.74 -2.55
C ARG A 611 22.78 -18.16 -1.43
N GLY A 612 22.69 -18.69 -0.21
CA GLY A 612 23.53 -18.25 0.90
C GLY A 612 25.05 -18.43 0.69
N SER A 613 25.48 -19.45 -0.07
CA SER A 613 26.89 -19.62 -0.42
C SER A 613 27.31 -18.71 -1.58
N PHE A 614 26.48 -18.56 -2.61
CA PHE A 614 26.80 -17.80 -3.81
C PHE A 614 26.90 -16.28 -3.56
N ILE A 615 26.06 -15.75 -2.66
CA ILE A 615 26.16 -14.34 -2.21
C ILE A 615 27.44 -14.11 -1.38
N LYS A 616 27.82 -15.08 -0.53
CA LYS A 616 28.94 -14.90 0.41
C LYS A 616 30.31 -15.09 -0.26
N SER A 617 30.43 -16.01 -1.23
CA SER A 617 31.70 -16.22 -1.94
C SER A 617 32.20 -14.95 -2.61
N GLN A 618 31.31 -14.23 -3.32
CA GLN A 618 31.58 -12.89 -3.89
C GLN A 618 32.24 -11.96 -2.85
N THR A 619 31.65 -11.80 -1.67
CA THR A 619 32.12 -10.86 -0.63
C THR A 619 33.44 -11.23 0.07
N GLN A 620 34.04 -12.38 -0.22
CA GLN A 620 35.33 -12.80 0.35
C GLN A 620 36.40 -13.14 -0.70
N LEU A 621 36.09 -13.07 -2.00
CA LEU A 621 37.09 -13.14 -3.06
C LEU A 621 37.82 -11.80 -3.14
N THR A 622 39.15 -11.81 -3.06
CA THR A 622 39.95 -10.64 -3.42
C THR A 622 39.85 -10.39 -4.92
N THR A 623 40.14 -9.16 -5.37
CA THR A 623 39.98 -8.73 -6.78
C THR A 623 40.61 -9.69 -7.79
N GLU A 624 41.80 -10.22 -7.47
CA GLU A 624 42.50 -11.23 -8.27
C GLU A 624 41.73 -12.57 -8.38
N LEU A 625 41.12 -13.04 -7.28
CA LEU A 625 40.42 -14.32 -7.26
C LEU A 625 39.02 -14.23 -7.89
N ASP A 626 38.34 -13.08 -7.88
CA ASP A 626 37.12 -12.92 -8.69
C ASP A 626 37.44 -12.64 -10.17
N ALA A 627 38.59 -12.04 -10.51
CA ALA A 627 39.06 -11.98 -11.90
C ALA A 627 39.42 -13.38 -12.46
N LEU A 628 40.07 -14.23 -11.64
CA LEU A 628 40.25 -15.66 -11.92
C LEU A 628 38.91 -16.41 -11.95
N GLY A 629 37.97 -16.03 -11.08
CA GLY A 629 36.59 -16.55 -11.08
C GLY A 629 35.85 -16.24 -12.38
N ALA A 630 35.90 -15.00 -12.85
CA ALA A 630 35.29 -14.54 -14.10
C ALA A 630 35.92 -15.22 -15.34
N THR A 631 37.25 -15.38 -15.37
CA THR A 631 37.90 -16.15 -16.44
C THR A 631 37.54 -17.63 -16.39
N ALA A 632 37.44 -18.26 -15.21
CA ALA A 632 36.94 -19.64 -15.05
C ALA A 632 35.44 -19.79 -15.39
N ARG A 633 34.63 -18.74 -15.27
CA ARG A 633 33.23 -18.67 -15.75
C ARG A 633 33.12 -18.45 -17.26
N GLY A 634 34.22 -18.15 -17.96
CA GLY A 634 34.25 -17.85 -19.39
C GLY A 634 33.93 -16.38 -19.75
N GLU A 635 33.97 -15.48 -18.77
CA GLU A 635 33.60 -14.05 -18.91
C GLU A 635 34.81 -13.16 -19.25
N GLY A 636 35.96 -13.77 -19.53
CA GLY A 636 37.21 -13.09 -19.90
C GLY A 636 37.21 -12.44 -21.29
N LYS A 637 37.97 -11.37 -21.45
CA LYS A 637 38.05 -10.61 -22.72
C LYS A 637 38.72 -11.41 -23.84
N GLY A 638 37.96 -11.74 -24.88
CA GLY A 638 38.47 -11.87 -26.25
C GLY A 638 38.62 -13.29 -26.80
N THR A 639 37.55 -13.80 -27.42
CA THR A 639 37.55 -14.59 -28.67
C THR A 639 36.13 -14.55 -29.25
N HIS A 640 35.96 -14.63 -30.58
CA HIS A 640 34.70 -14.31 -31.25
C HIS A 640 33.69 -15.48 -31.32
N GLY A 641 32.42 -15.16 -31.02
CA GLY A 641 31.33 -15.35 -31.98
C GLY A 641 30.60 -16.71 -32.07
N SER A 642 29.64 -16.96 -31.18
CA SER A 642 28.35 -17.57 -31.57
C SER A 642 27.22 -17.35 -30.55
N ARG A 643 26.05 -16.92 -31.04
CA ARG A 643 24.69 -17.13 -30.48
C ARG A 643 24.50 -17.12 -28.94
N SER A 644 24.77 -16.01 -28.25
CA SER A 644 24.04 -15.69 -27.00
C SER A 644 24.04 -14.20 -26.62
N ARG A 645 23.22 -13.40 -27.30
CA ARG A 645 22.79 -12.08 -26.81
C ARG A 645 21.28 -11.95 -26.87
N ILE A 646 20.70 -11.42 -25.79
CA ILE A 646 19.36 -10.82 -25.74
C ILE A 646 19.45 -9.58 -24.82
N ASP A 647 20.52 -8.80 -25.00
CA ASP A 647 20.81 -7.54 -24.29
C ASP A 647 21.48 -6.54 -25.25
N ASP A 648 20.97 -6.48 -26.49
CA ASP A 648 21.19 -5.37 -27.42
C ASP A 648 20.02 -4.39 -27.21
N ASP A 649 20.25 -3.29 -26.47
CA ASP A 649 19.25 -2.24 -26.14
C ASP A 649 19.87 -0.99 -25.44
N ASP A 650 20.96 -1.14 -24.67
CA ASP A 650 21.54 -0.07 -23.81
C ASP A 650 22.70 0.73 -24.50
N ASP A 651 22.79 0.74 -25.85
CA ASP A 651 24.01 1.11 -26.59
C ASP A 651 24.36 2.62 -26.58
N TYR A 652 23.40 3.51 -26.33
CA TYR A 652 23.55 4.97 -26.37
C TYR A 652 24.52 5.57 -25.30
N SER A 653 25.15 4.73 -24.49
CA SER A 653 26.12 5.14 -23.46
C SER A 653 27.54 4.62 -23.70
N SER A 654 27.75 3.76 -24.71
CA SER A 654 29.05 3.12 -24.99
C SER A 654 29.99 4.03 -25.79
N GLU A 655 29.45 4.80 -26.73
CA GLU A 655 30.23 5.65 -27.64
C GLU A 655 30.94 6.82 -26.95
N GLN A 656 30.26 7.53 -26.04
CA GLN A 656 30.88 8.66 -25.32
C GLN A 656 32.06 8.19 -24.45
N GLN A 657 31.98 6.99 -23.86
CA GLN A 657 33.08 6.40 -23.11
C GLN A 657 34.25 5.98 -24.03
N ARG A 658 33.95 5.49 -25.25
CA ARG A 658 34.98 5.18 -26.28
C ARG A 658 35.66 6.45 -26.81
N GLN A 659 34.92 7.52 -27.06
CA GLN A 659 35.48 8.78 -27.55
C GLN A 659 36.41 9.47 -26.54
N ILE A 660 36.15 9.31 -25.22
CA ILE A 660 37.06 9.77 -24.17
C ILE A 660 38.34 8.91 -24.18
N ALA A 661 38.21 7.58 -24.16
CA ALA A 661 39.35 6.66 -24.17
C ALA A 661 40.24 6.81 -25.43
N ALA A 662 39.65 7.10 -26.59
CA ALA A 662 40.37 7.37 -27.83
C ALA A 662 41.15 8.70 -27.80
N LYS A 663 40.88 9.60 -26.85
CA LYS A 663 41.51 10.92 -26.73
C LYS A 663 42.69 10.97 -25.75
N GLU A 664 42.85 9.95 -24.93
CA GLU A 664 43.96 9.83 -23.95
C GLU A 664 45.12 8.95 -24.46
N GLY A 665 44.91 8.14 -25.51
CA GLY A 665 45.91 7.20 -26.05
C GLY A 665 46.99 7.79 -26.97
N GLY A 666 47.33 9.08 -26.83
CA GLY A 666 48.07 9.85 -27.84
C GLY A 666 49.31 10.59 -27.35
N PHE A 667 50.25 9.92 -26.66
CA PHE A 667 51.58 10.47 -26.38
C PHE A 667 52.65 9.37 -26.21
N ASN A 668 53.92 9.71 -26.48
CA ASN A 668 55.10 8.83 -26.61
C ASN A 668 55.01 7.81 -27.77
N GLU A 669 55.90 7.66 -28.75
CA GLU A 669 57.23 8.16 -29.18
C GLU A 669 58.21 6.98 -29.43
N HIS A 670 58.71 6.96 -30.68
CA HIS A 670 59.99 6.42 -31.17
C HIS A 670 60.62 5.14 -30.57
N TYR A 671 60.74 4.12 -31.43
CA TYR A 671 61.80 3.11 -31.35
C TYR A 671 62.50 2.97 -32.70
N ALA A 672 63.83 2.95 -32.73
CA ALA A 672 64.63 2.86 -33.96
C ALA A 672 65.21 1.44 -34.18
N PRO A 673 65.29 0.94 -35.42
CA PRO A 673 65.81 -0.39 -35.71
C PRO A 673 67.35 -0.44 -35.78
N ALA A 674 67.94 -1.57 -35.35
CA ALA A 674 69.36 -1.89 -35.53
C ALA A 674 69.55 -3.06 -36.53
N PRO A 675 70.67 -3.13 -37.28
CA PRO A 675 70.80 -3.98 -38.47
C PRO A 675 71.34 -5.41 -38.20
N PRO A 676 71.19 -6.35 -39.16
CA PRO A 676 71.58 -7.75 -39.02
C PRO A 676 73.09 -8.01 -39.18
N ARG A 677 73.56 -9.20 -38.76
CA ARG A 677 74.92 -9.71 -38.97
C ARG A 677 74.98 -11.22 -39.24
N SER A 678 75.95 -11.60 -40.08
CA SER A 678 76.50 -12.93 -40.37
C SER A 678 77.95 -12.69 -40.90
N PRO A 679 78.84 -13.70 -41.16
CA PRO A 679 78.62 -15.16 -41.18
C PRO A 679 79.70 -16.04 -40.49
N ALA A 680 79.48 -17.37 -40.54
CA ALA A 680 80.42 -18.50 -40.68
C ALA A 680 81.63 -18.73 -39.73
N ALA A 681 81.65 -19.93 -39.11
CA ALA A 681 82.83 -20.81 -38.94
C ALA A 681 82.38 -22.27 -38.69
N SER A 682 83.25 -23.27 -38.91
CA SER A 682 83.04 -24.72 -38.72
C SER A 682 83.63 -25.21 -37.36
N THR A 683 83.42 -26.42 -36.82
CA THR A 683 83.38 -27.79 -37.40
C THR A 683 82.60 -28.82 -36.54
N THR A 684 82.15 -29.91 -37.18
CA THR A 684 81.96 -31.32 -36.75
C THR A 684 82.06 -31.66 -35.23
N HIS A 685 81.12 -32.38 -34.59
CA HIS A 685 80.77 -33.80 -34.87
C HIS A 685 79.41 -34.30 -34.28
N THR A 686 78.89 -35.37 -34.91
CA THR A 686 78.02 -36.49 -34.44
C THR A 686 77.79 -36.69 -32.93
N GLN A 687 76.71 -37.28 -32.37
CA GLN A 687 75.41 -37.92 -32.75
C GLN A 687 74.64 -38.20 -31.40
N HIS A 688 73.39 -38.66 -31.22
CA HIS A 688 72.21 -39.07 -32.04
C HIS A 688 70.91 -38.95 -31.18
N ALA A 689 69.73 -39.24 -31.75
CA ALA A 689 68.42 -39.39 -31.05
C ALA A 689 67.41 -40.14 -31.95
N PRO A 690 66.21 -40.54 -31.47
CA PRO A 690 65.75 -41.01 -30.14
C PRO A 690 65.40 -42.53 -30.21
N PRO A 691 64.52 -43.13 -29.35
CA PRO A 691 63.05 -43.01 -29.53
C PRO A 691 62.22 -43.12 -28.21
N SER A 692 60.89 -43.21 -28.36
CA SER A 692 59.90 -43.50 -27.31
C SER A 692 59.21 -44.88 -27.50
N PHE A 693 58.25 -45.21 -26.61
CA PHE A 693 56.94 -45.89 -26.87
C PHE A 693 56.65 -47.24 -26.14
N TYR A 694 55.79 -47.20 -25.10
CA TYR A 694 54.90 -48.29 -24.57
C TYR A 694 55.59 -49.57 -23.99
N ASP A 695 54.96 -50.51 -23.26
CA ASP A 695 53.56 -50.71 -22.80
C ASP A 695 53.45 -51.44 -21.40
N ARG A 696 52.24 -51.41 -20.81
CA ARG A 696 51.53 -52.42 -19.97
C ARG A 696 52.12 -53.17 -18.73
N SER A 697 51.41 -52.92 -17.61
CA SER A 697 50.54 -53.85 -16.81
C SER A 697 51.04 -54.71 -15.62
N ASN A 698 50.12 -54.82 -14.64
CA ASN A 698 49.98 -55.79 -13.52
C ASN A 698 51.11 -55.85 -12.45
N ALA A 699 50.86 -56.06 -11.15
CA ALA A 699 49.64 -56.43 -10.40
C ALA A 699 49.67 -55.88 -8.95
N SER A 700 48.54 -55.97 -8.23
CA SER A 700 48.47 -55.86 -6.76
C SER A 700 48.64 -57.24 -6.10
N PRO A 701 49.08 -57.32 -4.83
CA PRO A 701 48.10 -57.45 -3.75
C PRO A 701 48.45 -56.69 -2.45
N ALA A 702 47.55 -56.77 -1.47
CA ALA A 702 47.71 -56.28 -0.09
C ALA A 702 47.67 -57.48 0.88
N PRO A 703 47.52 -57.31 2.22
CA PRO A 703 48.12 -56.34 3.15
C PRO A 703 49.02 -57.06 4.20
N SER A 704 49.52 -56.36 5.22
CA SER A 704 50.03 -57.03 6.45
C SER A 704 49.77 -56.22 7.73
N TYR A 705 49.68 -56.92 8.85
CA TYR A 705 49.40 -56.39 10.20
C TYR A 705 50.69 -56.22 11.02
N GLY A 706 50.69 -55.24 11.93
CA GLY A 706 51.67 -55.10 13.02
C GLY A 706 51.01 -54.44 14.22
N ARG A 707 51.31 -54.92 15.44
CA ARG A 707 50.65 -54.51 16.69
C ARG A 707 51.67 -54.39 17.82
N GLU A 708 51.28 -53.62 18.85
CA GLU A 708 51.92 -53.50 20.17
C GLU A 708 53.10 -52.50 20.25
N GLY A 709 53.22 -51.68 21.30
CA GLY A 709 52.28 -51.53 22.42
C GLY A 709 52.51 -50.35 23.38
N SER A 710 51.45 -50.06 24.14
CA SER A 710 51.36 -49.39 25.45
C SER A 710 52.49 -48.46 25.95
N LEU A 711 52.15 -47.20 26.23
CA LEU A 711 52.41 -46.58 27.54
C LEU A 711 51.38 -45.47 27.85
N ARG A 712 51.40 -44.92 29.07
CA ARG A 712 50.26 -44.26 29.74
C ARG A 712 50.30 -42.72 29.77
N ASN A 713 49.08 -42.16 29.89
CA ASN A 713 48.69 -40.87 30.50
C ASN A 713 49.36 -39.58 30.01
N ASP A 714 48.56 -38.62 29.54
CA ASP A 714 48.11 -37.55 30.44
C ASP A 714 46.75 -36.94 30.05
N VAL A 715 46.21 -36.02 30.84
CA VAL A 715 44.77 -35.62 30.84
C VAL A 715 44.55 -34.14 30.41
N GLN A 716 43.32 -33.82 29.94
CA GLN A 716 42.75 -32.45 29.75
C GLN A 716 43.41 -31.54 28.68
N HIS A 717 42.80 -31.22 27.53
CA HIS A 717 41.50 -30.52 27.39
C HIS A 717 41.02 -30.38 25.92
N ARG A 718 39.71 -30.17 25.74
CA ARG A 718 39.01 -29.61 24.55
C ARG A 718 39.25 -30.29 23.18
N ALA A 719 38.32 -31.17 22.80
CA ALA A 719 38.12 -31.54 21.41
C ALA A 719 37.63 -30.36 20.57
N ALA A 720 38.29 -30.10 19.43
CA ALA A 720 37.73 -29.41 18.29
C ALA A 720 37.35 -30.46 17.23
N ASN A 721 36.15 -30.40 16.66
CA ASN A 721 35.74 -31.34 15.61
C ASN A 721 35.17 -30.57 14.41
N ASN A 722 36.00 -30.44 13.36
CA ASN A 722 35.61 -29.88 12.07
C ASN A 722 34.94 -30.96 11.23
N SER A 723 33.61 -31.02 11.21
CA SER A 723 32.88 -31.89 10.28
C SER A 723 32.90 -31.29 8.87
N SER A 724 33.71 -31.85 7.97
CA SER A 724 33.78 -31.43 6.56
C SER A 724 32.51 -31.84 5.78
N PRO A 725 32.12 -31.13 4.69
CA PRO A 725 30.79 -31.33 4.09
C PRO A 725 30.62 -32.58 3.20
N TRP A 726 31.71 -33.28 2.87
CA TRP A 726 31.76 -34.26 1.77
C TRP A 726 31.48 -35.71 2.18
N GLN A 727 30.45 -35.95 3.00
CA GLN A 727 30.04 -37.33 3.35
C GLN A 727 28.58 -37.47 3.78
N ARG A 728 27.64 -37.51 2.83
CA ARG A 728 26.34 -38.21 2.95
C ARG A 728 25.97 -38.83 1.60
N GLY A 729 26.22 -40.13 1.47
CA GLY A 729 25.73 -40.92 0.34
C GLY A 729 24.23 -41.16 0.41
N ALA A 730 23.66 -41.71 -0.67
CA ALA A 730 22.26 -42.11 -0.71
C ALA A 730 21.97 -43.31 0.21
N GLY A 731 20.73 -43.41 0.69
CA GLY A 731 20.16 -44.60 1.29
C GLY A 731 18.74 -44.79 0.76
N TYR A 732 18.52 -45.88 0.04
CA TYR A 732 17.19 -46.41 -0.25
C TYR A 732 16.84 -47.47 0.81
N ASP A 733 15.54 -47.64 1.04
CA ASP A 733 14.81 -48.84 1.48
C ASP A 733 15.47 -49.82 2.47
N ASN A 734 14.78 -50.10 3.58
CA ASN A 734 13.89 -51.27 3.67
C ASN A 734 13.09 -51.29 4.98
N HIS A 735 11.86 -51.83 4.88
CA HIS A 735 10.90 -52.18 5.95
C HIS A 735 10.36 -51.07 6.87
#